data_AF-A0A1B1Y618-F1
#
_entry.id   AF-A0A1B1Y618-F1
#
_cell.length_a   1.000
_cell.length_b   1.000
_cell.length_c   1.000
_cell.angle_alpha   90.00
_cell.angle_beta   90.00
_cell.angle_gamma   90.00
#
_symmetry.space_group_name_H-M   'P 1'
#
loop_
_entity.id
_entity.type
_entity.pdbx_description
1 polymer ?
#
loop_
_entity_poly.entity_id
_entity_poly.type
_entity_poly.pdbx_seq_one_letter_code
_entity_poly.pdbx_strand_id
1 'polypeptide(L)'
;MKINQYLSNFKSVQAFTFILVMSFVKTNATVLATANFSVEESNIRNSVIATINKHEVLYVSSLSDGIGCYSLEGKKIWNKKIEPAAVIFEIEAVDIDGDGNDDILAASGNGNIYCWSSKGKLLWKFTPDHKVRFSEIAVTKNNKQIRVFAGGNDYQLYELNAKGALVSTTKIEGVIRKIEAGNFVNKQQQDLFVMTYSHDKFRWDFMGIIDANTKKIVQTLDYKKSKSKDLSKAMITDLEIADLNKDGLSDILFFGDVNWVPVVVGLDANFNVITAYKGTRKDIQRYANTKGTCLLPIKDEIVFQFGGFTHRLDLRGKLIEKAGTRYASEHEIVYSDFVLAPQSEQLITAGEVDGGNGVYVFNLKKSSWLSTNHRLEGTMAQVKENLDLLYQQILDFEMPSYQKKTDESWVMVTSKKIDGKVKKLNGNKVEFVIQRAPKEGTDRTPLVAVIGKSALKKDKRGKYEDSREDIVNMAKNYEKEGQHFTFWAGHGNDPFYIQIETLEQVLEVAPTTCRGFVYAEMDDVDDPRVQHFVREYVPRLAKAIRKNKNRAKLYFRYKNTFWGLTNKLPLWQELFFSNKYNDILAPASEDTSNRTQDINLTGRVGMFVAGYVDDFAMRLIDDNPTSWRPLSPGGQKSISPYLRQGVMMAAYGAKHGVVADNNFTEEPGLNILFGLMKSGALPIVKKENIMSIGSWHLIKDVDAHLIHSIDSHHSLKQYKPTDTEDLFSVTQMHWAGTDIPAHDYSKIALGVDYRWLNYMPVMPNGMVPIAPIEYAKELEKNKTPYSVSNGSKGVSNGELVAAKTYMSEFKEIVSKGKSQLPIIVNGASWSAVRIDKNHVRVILVDPGYIEPKDREVTITFNGNQPKKAVDILSKQQVKISNGKIQTKVLAGSLQFIDIEY
;
A
#
# COMPACT_ATOMS: atom_id res chain seq x y z
N MET A 1 -31.78 -22.31 46.16
CA MET A 1 -32.06 -23.12 47.36
C MET A 1 -30.88 -24.05 47.58
N LYS A 2 -30.11 -23.80 48.64
CA LYS A 2 -29.22 -24.68 49.43
C LYS A 2 -28.42 -25.81 48.72
N ILE A 3 -27.16 -26.12 49.00
CA ILE A 3 -26.03 -25.58 49.81
C ILE A 3 -24.98 -26.73 49.77
N ASN A 4 -23.70 -26.37 49.61
CA ASN A 4 -22.47 -26.92 50.23
C ASN A 4 -22.10 -28.42 50.17
N GLN A 5 -20.84 -28.88 50.36
CA GLN A 5 -19.44 -28.37 50.36
C GLN A 5 -18.58 -29.47 51.07
N TYR A 6 -17.25 -29.42 50.89
CA TYR A 6 -16.17 -29.86 51.81
C TYR A 6 -15.69 -31.35 51.82
N LEU A 7 -14.42 -31.73 52.05
CA LEU A 7 -13.07 -31.13 52.25
C LEU A 7 -12.03 -32.26 52.05
N SER A 8 -10.96 -32.06 51.26
CA SER A 8 -9.53 -32.04 51.63
C SER A 8 -9.11 -32.66 53.00
N ASN A 9 -8.08 -33.53 53.02
CA ASN A 9 -6.69 -33.15 53.31
C ASN A 9 -5.74 -34.31 53.73
N PHE A 10 -4.48 -34.15 53.30
CA PHE A 10 -3.20 -34.45 53.97
C PHE A 10 -2.40 -35.77 53.79
N LYS A 11 -1.23 -35.57 53.14
CA LYS A 11 0.17 -35.94 53.51
C LYS A 11 0.73 -37.37 53.28
N SER A 12 1.51 -37.45 52.20
CA SER A 12 2.94 -37.84 52.13
C SER A 12 3.48 -39.02 52.95
N VAL A 13 4.01 -40.04 52.27
CA VAL A 13 5.32 -40.67 52.56
C VAL A 13 5.92 -41.19 51.23
N GLN A 14 7.12 -40.74 50.89
CA GLN A 14 8.02 -41.37 49.91
C GLN A 14 8.82 -42.49 50.59
N ALA A 15 9.11 -43.59 49.89
CA ALA A 15 10.50 -44.01 49.56
C ALA A 15 10.60 -45.43 48.98
N PHE A 16 11.18 -45.50 47.77
CA PHE A 16 12.18 -46.46 47.24
C PHE A 16 11.86 -47.97 47.19
N THR A 17 12.32 -48.81 46.25
CA THR A 17 12.94 -48.74 44.91
C THR A 17 13.14 -50.20 44.51
N PHE A 18 12.91 -50.57 43.25
CA PHE A 18 13.64 -51.70 42.64
C PHE A 18 13.94 -51.40 41.17
N ILE A 19 15.21 -51.55 40.84
CA ILE A 19 15.85 -51.30 39.55
C ILE A 19 15.62 -52.50 38.64
N LEU A 20 15.25 -52.27 37.38
CA LEU A 20 15.54 -53.20 36.29
C LEU A 20 16.12 -52.43 35.11
N VAL A 21 17.34 -52.81 34.73
CA VAL A 21 18.09 -52.29 33.59
C VAL A 21 17.60 -53.00 32.33
N MET A 22 17.12 -52.25 31.34
CA MET A 22 17.09 -52.69 29.94
C MET A 22 17.73 -51.61 29.06
N SER A 23 18.72 -52.07 28.30
CA SER A 23 19.50 -51.37 27.30
C SER A 23 18.63 -50.81 26.17
N PHE A 24 18.58 -49.48 26.03
CA PHE A 24 18.03 -48.81 24.85
C PHE A 24 19.13 -48.63 23.80
N VAL A 25 18.98 -49.32 22.67
CA VAL A 25 19.61 -48.94 21.41
C VAL A 25 18.96 -47.61 20.99
N LYS A 26 19.73 -46.51 21.02
CA LYS A 26 19.31 -45.23 20.46
C LYS A 26 19.33 -45.32 18.93
N THR A 27 18.20 -45.72 18.34
CA THR A 27 17.87 -45.27 16.98
C THR A 27 17.41 -43.83 17.09
N ASN A 28 18.30 -42.87 16.83
CA ASN A 28 17.94 -41.48 16.58
C ASN A 28 17.21 -41.41 15.23
N ALA A 29 15.92 -41.70 15.24
CA ALA A 29 14.99 -41.22 14.23
C ALA A 29 14.11 -40.17 14.90
N THR A 30 14.66 -38.96 15.10
CA THR A 30 13.82 -37.78 15.30
C THR A 30 13.03 -37.60 14.01
N VAL A 31 11.76 -38.01 14.04
CA VAL A 31 10.74 -37.47 13.15
C VAL A 31 10.71 -35.97 13.45
N LEU A 32 11.46 -35.18 12.69
CA LEU A 32 11.40 -33.73 12.74
C LEU A 32 9.96 -33.35 12.36
N ALA A 33 9.19 -32.89 13.35
CA ALA A 33 7.94 -32.23 13.07
C ALA A 33 8.28 -30.96 12.27
N THR A 34 7.98 -30.98 10.98
CA THR A 34 7.97 -29.81 10.09
C THR A 34 6.88 -28.87 10.61
N ALA A 35 7.22 -28.01 11.56
CA ALA A 35 6.29 -27.07 12.16
C ALA A 35 6.41 -25.73 11.44
N ASN A 36 5.26 -25.17 11.05
CA ASN A 36 5.18 -23.76 10.70
C ASN A 36 5.65 -22.92 11.89
N PHE A 37 6.17 -21.73 11.64
CA PHE A 37 6.56 -20.79 12.69
C PHE A 37 6.33 -19.36 12.24
N SER A 38 6.49 -18.39 13.14
CA SER A 38 6.50 -16.97 12.83
C SER A 38 7.80 -16.34 13.27
N VAL A 39 8.24 -15.31 12.55
CA VAL A 39 9.45 -14.54 12.89
C VAL A 39 9.12 -13.32 13.77
N GLU A 40 10.14 -12.66 14.33
CA GLU A 40 9.96 -11.44 15.14
C GLU A 40 9.78 -10.17 14.29
N GLU A 41 10.15 -10.22 13.01
CA GLU A 41 9.87 -9.15 12.06
C GLU A 41 8.36 -8.92 11.92
N SER A 42 7.96 -7.67 11.69
CA SER A 42 6.55 -7.27 11.59
C SER A 42 5.84 -7.94 10.42
N ASN A 43 6.54 -8.10 9.31
CA ASN A 43 6.17 -8.89 8.14
C ASN A 43 7.40 -9.55 7.51
N ILE A 44 7.18 -10.45 6.55
CA ILE A 44 8.22 -10.95 5.65
C ILE A 44 7.90 -10.47 4.23
N ARG A 45 8.87 -9.80 3.62
CA ARG A 45 8.82 -9.34 2.23
C ARG A 45 9.66 -10.24 1.31
N ASN A 46 10.89 -10.52 1.73
CA ASN A 46 11.83 -11.37 0.99
C ASN A 46 12.39 -12.42 1.96
N SER A 47 12.76 -13.56 1.40
CA SER A 47 13.40 -14.67 2.11
C SER A 47 14.49 -15.29 1.23
N VAL A 48 15.52 -15.85 1.86
CA VAL A 48 16.58 -16.59 1.17
C VAL A 48 17.17 -17.66 2.09
N ILE A 49 17.51 -18.81 1.53
CA ILE A 49 18.19 -19.89 2.25
C ILE A 49 19.69 -19.67 2.21
N ALA A 50 20.33 -19.88 3.35
CA ALA A 50 21.76 -19.69 3.56
C ALA A 50 22.35 -20.87 4.32
N THR A 51 23.66 -21.08 4.22
CA THR A 51 24.37 -22.12 4.97
C THR A 51 25.25 -21.51 6.06
N ILE A 52 25.00 -21.86 7.32
CA ILE A 52 25.84 -21.50 8.47
C ILE A 52 26.29 -22.78 9.18
N ASN A 53 27.60 -22.96 9.35
CA ASN A 53 28.21 -24.15 9.94
C ASN A 53 27.72 -25.45 9.29
N LYS A 54 27.54 -25.44 7.95
CA LYS A 54 26.99 -26.57 7.17
C LYS A 54 25.53 -26.92 7.47
N HIS A 55 24.77 -26.01 8.08
CA HIS A 55 23.34 -26.16 8.31
C HIS A 55 22.58 -25.06 7.58
N GLU A 56 21.43 -25.42 6.99
CA GLU A 56 20.53 -24.44 6.39
C GLU A 56 19.91 -23.54 7.46
N VAL A 57 19.86 -22.25 7.15
CA VAL A 57 19.15 -21.23 7.90
C VAL A 57 18.31 -20.39 6.94
N LEU A 58 17.33 -19.69 7.47
CA LEU A 58 16.47 -18.76 6.73
C LEU A 58 16.85 -17.33 7.09
N TYR A 59 17.27 -16.55 6.10
CA TYR A 59 17.27 -15.10 6.19
C TYR A 59 15.93 -14.55 5.70
N VAL A 60 15.43 -13.53 6.39
CA VAL A 60 14.21 -12.80 6.02
C VAL A 60 14.47 -11.30 6.07
N SER A 61 13.77 -10.54 5.23
CA SER A 61 13.63 -9.10 5.41
C SER A 61 12.17 -8.74 5.65
N SER A 62 11.93 -7.78 6.54
CA SER A 62 10.65 -7.08 6.55
C SER A 62 10.56 -6.10 5.38
N LEU A 63 9.40 -5.46 5.23
CA LEU A 63 9.23 -4.41 4.25
C LEU A 63 10.18 -3.25 4.54
N SER A 64 10.25 -2.76 5.79
CA SER A 64 11.05 -1.58 6.11
C SER A 64 11.82 -1.59 7.44
N ASP A 65 11.47 -2.47 8.38
CA ASP A 65 12.03 -2.48 9.73
C ASP A 65 13.47 -3.06 9.78
N GLY A 66 13.80 -4.07 8.95
CA GLY A 66 15.10 -4.74 9.03
C GLY A 66 15.17 -6.17 8.46
N ILE A 67 16.17 -6.91 8.92
CA ILE A 67 16.48 -8.30 8.52
C ILE A 67 16.63 -9.23 9.74
N GLY A 68 16.34 -10.50 9.54
CA GLY A 68 16.42 -11.54 10.57
C GLY A 68 17.02 -12.84 10.05
N CYS A 69 17.56 -13.64 10.97
CA CYS A 69 18.13 -14.95 10.71
C CYS A 69 17.54 -15.98 11.67
N TYR A 70 17.03 -17.09 11.12
CA TYR A 70 16.33 -18.13 11.86
C TYR A 70 16.83 -19.52 11.44
N SER A 71 16.83 -20.48 12.37
CA SER A 71 16.92 -21.88 11.97
C SER A 71 15.64 -22.31 11.23
N LEU A 72 15.67 -23.42 10.50
CA LEU A 72 14.49 -23.93 9.81
C LEU A 72 13.39 -24.45 10.77
N GLU A 73 13.71 -24.60 12.05
CA GLU A 73 12.76 -24.88 13.14
C GLU A 73 12.19 -23.60 13.79
N GLY A 74 12.52 -22.42 13.27
CA GLY A 74 11.99 -21.14 13.74
C GLY A 74 12.75 -20.53 14.93
N LYS A 75 13.92 -21.06 15.30
CA LYS A 75 14.73 -20.45 16.36
C LYS A 75 15.45 -19.21 15.82
N LYS A 76 15.13 -18.03 16.38
CA LYS A 76 15.88 -16.80 16.10
C LYS A 76 17.36 -16.96 16.44
N ILE A 77 18.22 -16.66 15.48
CA ILE A 77 19.66 -16.56 15.66
C ILE A 77 20.02 -15.09 15.97
N TRP A 78 19.58 -14.17 15.12
CA TRP A 78 19.76 -12.73 15.32
C TRP A 78 18.78 -11.92 14.44
N ASN A 79 18.60 -10.64 14.75
CA ASN A 79 17.95 -9.65 13.88
C ASN A 79 18.68 -8.30 13.92
N LYS A 80 18.50 -7.50 12.87
CA LYS A 80 19.08 -6.17 12.68
C LYS A 80 18.11 -5.22 12.00
N LYS A 81 18.08 -3.98 12.48
CA LYS A 81 17.33 -2.90 11.85
C LYS A 81 18.16 -2.19 10.80
N ILE A 82 17.47 -1.60 9.82
CA ILE A 82 18.06 -0.60 8.93
C ILE A 82 17.60 0.79 9.36
N GLU A 83 18.51 1.76 9.27
CA GLU A 83 18.22 3.16 9.59
C GLU A 83 18.86 4.08 8.53
N PRO A 84 18.11 5.04 7.97
CA PRO A 84 16.66 5.24 8.16
C PRO A 84 15.84 4.10 7.54
N ALA A 85 14.62 3.89 8.05
CA ALA A 85 13.68 2.90 7.50
C ALA A 85 13.30 3.26 6.06
N ALA A 86 13.28 2.26 5.19
CA ALA A 86 12.88 2.35 3.78
C ALA A 86 12.61 0.94 3.26
N VAL A 87 12.03 0.82 2.07
CA VAL A 87 11.74 -0.50 1.50
C VAL A 87 13.02 -1.29 1.28
N ILE A 88 13.10 -2.52 1.80
CA ILE A 88 14.12 -3.50 1.42
C ILE A 88 13.62 -4.20 0.16
N PHE A 89 14.31 -3.99 -0.96
CA PHE A 89 13.84 -4.49 -2.23
C PHE A 89 14.29 -5.92 -2.50
N GLU A 90 15.54 -6.23 -2.17
CA GLU A 90 16.17 -7.51 -2.48
C GLU A 90 17.17 -7.91 -1.40
N ILE A 91 17.31 -9.22 -1.15
CA ILE A 91 18.32 -9.79 -0.25
C ILE A 91 19.04 -10.97 -0.93
N GLU A 92 20.33 -11.14 -0.63
CA GLU A 92 21.15 -12.21 -1.24
C GLU A 92 22.06 -12.84 -0.18
N ALA A 93 22.12 -14.17 -0.14
CA ALA A 93 22.94 -14.92 0.79
C ALA A 93 24.24 -15.41 0.12
N VAL A 94 25.39 -15.01 0.66
CA VAL A 94 26.70 -15.43 0.14
C VAL A 94 27.78 -15.31 1.20
N ASP A 95 28.68 -16.28 1.30
CA ASP A 95 29.94 -16.17 2.05
C ASP A 95 30.83 -15.07 1.44
N ILE A 96 30.72 -13.84 1.96
CA ILE A 96 31.38 -12.65 1.39
C ILE A 96 32.80 -12.51 1.91
N ASP A 97 33.05 -12.95 3.14
CA ASP A 97 34.32 -12.79 3.84
C ASP A 97 35.21 -14.04 3.80
N GLY A 98 34.68 -15.16 3.29
CA GLY A 98 35.40 -16.41 3.09
C GLY A 98 35.51 -17.26 4.35
N ASP A 99 34.68 -17.01 5.37
CA ASP A 99 34.68 -17.79 6.62
C ASP A 99 33.92 -19.13 6.51
N GLY A 100 33.31 -19.40 5.35
CA GLY A 100 32.56 -20.62 5.06
C GLY A 100 31.11 -20.60 5.58
N ASN A 101 30.62 -19.45 6.04
CA ASN A 101 29.22 -19.23 6.38
C ASN A 101 28.65 -18.13 5.48
N ASP A 102 27.43 -18.33 5.00
CA ASP A 102 26.79 -17.32 4.16
C ASP A 102 26.37 -16.09 4.98
N ASP A 103 26.83 -14.95 4.52
CA ASP A 103 26.47 -13.62 4.98
C ASP A 103 25.24 -13.13 4.22
N ILE A 104 24.63 -12.02 4.66
CA ILE A 104 23.44 -11.47 4.01
C ILE A 104 23.70 -10.06 3.49
N LEU A 105 23.39 -9.88 2.22
CA LEU A 105 23.37 -8.60 1.53
C LEU A 105 21.93 -8.10 1.41
N ALA A 106 21.73 -6.78 1.47
CA ALA A 106 20.41 -6.19 1.27
C ALA A 106 20.48 -4.90 0.45
N ALA A 107 19.63 -4.80 -0.57
CA ALA A 107 19.39 -3.58 -1.35
C ALA A 107 18.24 -2.78 -0.73
N SER A 108 18.52 -1.57 -0.24
CA SER A 108 17.51 -0.74 0.40
C SER A 108 17.20 0.54 -0.38
N GLY A 109 15.93 0.92 -0.34
CA GLY A 109 15.42 2.19 -0.84
C GLY A 109 16.01 3.40 -0.12
N ASN A 110 16.66 3.22 1.04
CA ASN A 110 17.36 4.32 1.74
C ASN A 110 18.71 4.71 1.10
N GLY A 111 19.04 4.12 -0.05
CA GLY A 111 20.26 4.41 -0.80
C GLY A 111 21.50 3.72 -0.27
N ASN A 112 21.32 2.60 0.45
CA ASN A 112 22.42 1.79 0.94
C ASN A 112 22.33 0.36 0.45
N ILE A 113 23.50 -0.23 0.19
CA ILE A 113 23.68 -1.69 0.18
C ILE A 113 24.34 -2.06 1.51
N TYR A 114 23.73 -2.99 2.24
CA TYR A 114 24.24 -3.47 3.51
C TYR A 114 24.79 -4.88 3.37
N CYS A 115 25.79 -5.20 4.20
CA CYS A 115 26.27 -6.57 4.37
C CYS A 115 26.44 -6.88 5.85
N TRP A 116 25.73 -7.90 6.34
CA TRP A 116 25.90 -8.42 7.69
C TRP A 116 26.43 -9.84 7.65
N SER A 117 27.32 -10.14 8.59
CA SER A 117 27.87 -11.47 8.68
C SER A 117 26.83 -12.49 9.11
N SER A 118 27.15 -13.77 8.96
CA SER A 118 26.40 -14.91 9.51
C SER A 118 26.05 -14.81 11.01
N LYS A 119 26.75 -13.95 11.76
CA LYS A 119 26.54 -13.67 13.20
C LYS A 119 25.79 -12.36 13.46
N GLY A 120 25.30 -11.71 12.42
CA GLY A 120 24.59 -10.43 12.48
C GLY A 120 25.50 -9.23 12.69
N LYS A 121 26.82 -9.34 12.50
CA LYS A 121 27.72 -8.19 12.60
C LYS A 121 27.73 -7.45 11.27
N LEU A 122 27.45 -6.14 11.26
CA LEU A 122 27.60 -5.34 10.04
C LEU A 122 29.07 -5.37 9.59
N LEU A 123 29.34 -5.94 8.41
CA LEU A 123 30.67 -6.03 7.81
C LEU A 123 31.00 -4.73 7.09
N TRP A 124 30.10 -4.26 6.25
CA TRP A 124 30.23 -3.00 5.52
C TRP A 124 28.87 -2.47 5.07
N LYS A 125 28.87 -1.20 4.66
CA LYS A 125 27.74 -0.51 4.04
C LYS A 125 28.27 0.34 2.89
N PHE A 126 27.64 0.24 1.73
CA PHE A 126 27.93 1.07 0.57
C PHE A 126 26.86 2.14 0.38
N THR A 127 27.30 3.39 0.17
CA THR A 127 26.46 4.55 -0.14
C THR A 127 27.19 5.37 -1.21
N PRO A 128 26.58 5.64 -2.38
CA PRO A 128 27.16 6.56 -3.36
C PRO A 128 27.16 8.02 -2.83
N ASP A 129 27.84 8.92 -3.54
CA ASP A 129 27.99 10.35 -3.17
C ASP A 129 26.71 11.19 -3.39
N HIS A 130 25.70 10.60 -4.02
CA HIS A 130 24.39 11.18 -4.25
C HIS A 130 23.30 10.17 -3.82
N LYS A 131 22.06 10.65 -3.66
CA LYS A 131 20.96 9.76 -3.27
C LYS A 131 20.56 8.86 -4.43
N VAL A 132 20.46 7.57 -4.15
CA VAL A 132 19.97 6.53 -5.07
C VAL A 132 18.91 5.73 -4.33
N ARG A 133 17.93 5.21 -5.04
CA ARG A 133 17.06 4.15 -4.51
C ARG A 133 17.52 2.84 -5.14
N PHE A 134 18.24 2.01 -4.37
CA PHE A 134 18.61 0.67 -4.84
C PHE A 134 17.37 -0.23 -4.86
N SER A 135 17.24 -1.06 -5.91
CA SER A 135 16.23 -2.12 -5.99
C SER A 135 16.81 -3.51 -6.04
N GLU A 136 18.04 -3.67 -6.54
CA GLU A 136 18.54 -4.99 -6.91
C GLU A 136 20.00 -5.15 -6.51
N ILE A 137 20.35 -6.39 -6.17
CA ILE A 137 21.71 -6.85 -5.92
C ILE A 137 21.91 -8.21 -6.56
N ALA A 138 23.14 -8.49 -7.01
CA ALA A 138 23.55 -9.83 -7.44
C ALA A 138 25.02 -10.04 -7.12
N VAL A 139 25.46 -11.29 -6.96
CA VAL A 139 26.84 -11.59 -6.58
C VAL A 139 27.45 -12.59 -7.54
N THR A 140 28.65 -12.28 -8.03
CA THR A 140 29.44 -13.20 -8.87
C THR A 140 30.69 -13.63 -8.12
N LYS A 141 31.10 -14.89 -8.34
CA LYS A 141 32.28 -15.53 -7.79
C LYS A 141 33.11 -16.15 -8.92
N ASN A 142 33.83 -15.29 -9.64
CA ASN A 142 34.68 -15.68 -10.76
C ASN A 142 36.13 -15.80 -10.31
N ASN A 143 36.82 -16.91 -10.61
CA ASN A 143 38.24 -17.11 -10.28
C ASN A 143 38.60 -16.79 -8.82
N LYS A 144 37.76 -17.23 -7.86
CA LYS A 144 37.86 -16.93 -6.40
C LYS A 144 37.71 -15.46 -6.03
N GLN A 145 37.34 -14.59 -6.97
CA GLN A 145 37.08 -13.19 -6.73
C GLN A 145 35.57 -12.97 -6.62
N ILE A 146 35.14 -12.38 -5.51
CA ILE A 146 33.75 -11.98 -5.32
C ILE A 146 33.54 -10.53 -5.78
N ARG A 147 32.45 -10.32 -6.51
CA ARG A 147 31.93 -9.01 -6.91
C ARG A 147 30.45 -8.91 -6.60
N VAL A 148 30.07 -7.84 -5.92
CA VAL A 148 28.68 -7.49 -5.65
C VAL A 148 28.26 -6.45 -6.67
N PHE A 149 27.18 -6.72 -7.40
CA PHE A 149 26.56 -5.81 -8.33
C PHE A 149 25.30 -5.23 -7.71
N ALA A 150 25.08 -3.94 -7.88
CA ALA A 150 23.91 -3.26 -7.35
C ALA A 150 23.37 -2.24 -8.33
N GLY A 151 22.05 -2.00 -8.27
CA GLY A 151 21.40 -1.12 -9.22
C GLY A 151 20.10 -0.51 -8.72
N GLY A 152 19.78 0.67 -9.24
CA GLY A 152 18.65 1.47 -8.78
C GLY A 152 18.00 2.32 -9.86
N ASN A 153 17.50 3.48 -9.42
CA ASN A 153 16.80 4.44 -10.25
C ASN A 153 17.70 5.44 -11.00
N ASP A 154 18.99 5.47 -10.71
CA ASP A 154 19.98 6.42 -11.21
C ASP A 154 20.66 6.00 -12.51
N TYR A 155 20.24 4.88 -13.10
CA TYR A 155 20.74 4.33 -14.37
C TYR A 155 22.17 3.78 -14.30
N GLN A 156 22.64 3.43 -13.11
CA GLN A 156 23.99 2.91 -12.90
C GLN A 156 23.95 1.47 -12.39
N LEU A 157 24.80 0.63 -12.96
CA LEU A 157 25.21 -0.66 -12.42
C LEU A 157 26.52 -0.46 -11.66
N TYR A 158 26.45 -0.58 -10.35
CA TYR A 158 27.59 -0.49 -9.45
C TYR A 158 28.25 -1.85 -9.30
N GLU A 159 29.58 -1.89 -9.33
CA GLU A 159 30.37 -3.07 -8.99
C GLU A 159 31.17 -2.78 -7.71
N LEU A 160 30.96 -3.58 -6.68
CA LEU A 160 31.68 -3.53 -5.42
C LEU A 160 32.54 -4.78 -5.25
N ASN A 161 33.65 -4.66 -4.53
CA ASN A 161 34.41 -5.82 -4.07
C ASN A 161 33.78 -6.42 -2.79
N ALA A 162 34.32 -7.56 -2.34
CA ALA A 162 33.89 -8.25 -1.12
C ALA A 162 33.91 -7.40 0.17
N LYS A 163 34.63 -6.27 0.18
CA LYS A 163 34.70 -5.34 1.32
C LYS A 163 33.74 -4.15 1.17
N GLY A 164 32.86 -4.17 0.18
CA GLY A 164 31.90 -3.10 -0.10
C GLY A 164 32.52 -1.86 -0.76
N ALA A 165 33.78 -1.91 -1.20
CA ALA A 165 34.41 -0.77 -1.86
C ALA A 165 34.06 -0.77 -3.36
N LEU A 166 33.74 0.41 -3.88
CA LEU A 166 33.42 0.62 -5.29
C LEU A 166 34.62 0.28 -6.18
N VAL A 167 34.40 -0.59 -7.16
CA VAL A 167 35.38 -1.01 -8.18
C VAL A 167 35.11 -0.27 -9.48
N SER A 168 33.86 -0.28 -9.95
CA SER A 168 33.48 0.40 -11.19
C SER A 168 31.99 0.79 -11.18
N THR A 169 31.63 1.68 -12.11
CA THR A 169 30.23 1.98 -12.43
C THR A 169 30.04 1.84 -13.93
N THR A 170 28.93 1.23 -14.33
CA THR A 170 28.54 1.09 -15.75
C THR A 170 27.18 1.72 -15.94
N LYS A 171 27.06 2.62 -16.91
CA LYS A 171 25.78 3.22 -17.25
C LYS A 171 24.89 2.19 -17.97
N ILE A 172 23.64 2.07 -17.54
CA ILE A 172 22.62 1.21 -18.13
C ILE A 172 21.41 2.07 -18.53
N GLU A 173 20.71 1.72 -19.60
CA GLU A 173 19.49 2.44 -19.98
C GLU A 173 18.30 2.00 -19.12
N GLY A 174 17.58 2.95 -18.52
CA GLY A 174 16.37 2.68 -17.73
C GLY A 174 16.62 2.32 -16.26
N VAL A 175 15.56 2.34 -15.45
CA VAL A 175 15.62 2.03 -14.01
C VAL A 175 15.79 0.53 -13.82
N ILE A 176 16.79 0.11 -13.05
CA ILE A 176 17.08 -1.30 -12.82
C ILE A 176 15.92 -1.98 -12.08
N ARG A 177 15.38 -3.04 -12.71
CA ARG A 177 14.26 -3.84 -12.23
C ARG A 177 14.68 -5.23 -11.75
N LYS A 178 15.68 -5.85 -12.37
CA LYS A 178 16.28 -7.13 -11.94
C LYS A 178 17.76 -7.18 -12.32
N ILE A 179 18.57 -7.72 -11.42
CA ILE A 179 19.95 -8.16 -11.68
C ILE A 179 20.05 -9.57 -11.14
N GLU A 180 20.52 -10.51 -11.94
CA GLU A 180 20.80 -11.88 -11.47
C GLU A 180 22.17 -12.33 -11.93
N ALA A 181 22.83 -13.17 -11.13
CA ALA A 181 24.10 -13.79 -11.48
C ALA A 181 23.89 -15.24 -11.92
N GLY A 182 24.58 -15.67 -12.97
CA GLY A 182 24.43 -17.03 -13.49
C GLY A 182 25.50 -17.38 -14.51
N ASN A 183 25.71 -18.67 -14.74
CA ASN A 183 26.60 -19.18 -15.78
C ASN A 183 25.87 -19.18 -17.12
N PHE A 184 25.58 -18.01 -17.67
CA PHE A 184 24.73 -17.90 -18.86
C PHE A 184 25.47 -18.32 -20.14
N VAL A 185 26.73 -17.90 -20.29
CA VAL A 185 27.47 -18.11 -21.56
C VAL A 185 28.58 -19.13 -21.39
N ASN A 186 29.11 -19.26 -20.17
CA ASN A 186 30.21 -20.15 -19.84
C ASN A 186 29.94 -20.88 -18.51
N LYS A 187 30.09 -22.21 -18.51
CA LYS A 187 29.85 -23.08 -17.34
C LYS A 187 30.79 -22.81 -16.15
N GLN A 188 31.90 -22.12 -16.37
CA GLN A 188 32.91 -21.83 -15.35
C GLN A 188 33.01 -20.33 -15.02
N GLN A 189 32.19 -19.48 -15.63
CA GLN A 189 32.22 -18.04 -15.41
C GLN A 189 30.80 -17.49 -15.34
N GLN A 190 30.50 -16.81 -14.24
CA GLN A 190 29.24 -16.12 -14.05
C GLN A 190 29.22 -14.79 -14.81
N ASP A 191 28.10 -14.54 -15.49
CA ASP A 191 27.70 -13.30 -16.11
C ASP A 191 26.52 -12.69 -15.32
N LEU A 192 26.06 -11.52 -15.76
CA LEU A 192 24.89 -10.84 -15.19
C LEU A 192 23.74 -10.82 -16.17
N PHE A 193 22.56 -11.31 -15.77
CA PHE A 193 21.32 -10.91 -16.41
C PHE A 193 20.88 -9.57 -15.83
N VAL A 194 20.58 -8.59 -16.68
CA VAL A 194 20.09 -7.27 -16.26
C VAL A 194 18.82 -6.92 -17.04
N MET A 195 17.80 -6.47 -16.32
CA MET A 195 16.54 -5.98 -16.86
C MET A 195 16.20 -4.62 -16.24
N THR A 196 15.82 -3.66 -17.08
CA THR A 196 15.44 -2.31 -16.65
C THR A 196 14.08 -1.89 -17.18
N TYR A 197 13.39 -0.98 -16.50
CA TYR A 197 12.12 -0.42 -16.94
C TYR A 197 12.23 1.07 -17.30
N SER A 198 11.40 1.47 -18.27
CA SER A 198 11.16 2.88 -18.61
C SER A 198 9.76 3.35 -18.18
N HIS A 199 8.85 2.43 -17.89
CA HIS A 199 7.47 2.68 -17.51
C HIS A 199 7.12 1.91 -16.22
N ASP A 200 6.24 2.47 -15.39
CA ASP A 200 5.92 1.96 -14.04
C ASP A 200 5.27 0.56 -13.97
N LYS A 201 4.86 -0.05 -15.09
CA LYS A 201 4.06 -1.30 -15.11
C LYS A 201 4.61 -2.38 -16.03
N PHE A 202 5.02 -1.99 -17.24
CA PHE A 202 5.38 -2.89 -18.33
C PHE A 202 6.54 -2.28 -19.12
N ARG A 203 7.11 -3.08 -20.03
CA ARG A 203 8.13 -2.69 -21.01
C ARG A 203 9.49 -2.41 -20.38
N TRP A 204 10.43 -3.27 -20.77
CA TRP A 204 11.83 -3.01 -20.49
C TRP A 204 12.44 -2.06 -21.50
N ASP A 205 13.41 -1.30 -21.01
CA ASP A 205 14.27 -0.45 -21.82
C ASP A 205 15.50 -1.25 -22.26
N PHE A 206 16.10 -1.96 -21.30
CA PHE A 206 17.18 -2.91 -21.51
C PHE A 206 16.80 -4.28 -20.92
N MET A 207 17.13 -5.35 -21.64
CA MET A 207 17.14 -6.71 -21.13
C MET A 207 18.26 -7.47 -21.82
N GLY A 208 19.23 -7.99 -21.07
CA GLY A 208 20.42 -8.58 -21.66
C GLY A 208 21.32 -9.30 -20.66
N ILE A 209 22.31 -10.00 -21.21
CA ILE A 209 23.41 -10.62 -20.47
C ILE A 209 24.66 -9.75 -20.63
N ILE A 210 25.31 -9.43 -19.52
CA ILE A 210 26.51 -8.61 -19.43
C ILE A 210 27.63 -9.46 -18.83
N ASP A 211 28.79 -9.49 -19.48
CA ASP A 211 29.98 -10.13 -18.93
C ASP A 211 30.40 -9.40 -17.65
N ALA A 212 30.42 -10.14 -16.53
CA ALA A 212 30.60 -9.55 -15.22
C ALA A 212 31.99 -8.90 -15.03
N ASN A 213 33.00 -9.28 -15.82
CA ASN A 213 34.36 -8.75 -15.67
C ASN A 213 34.56 -7.50 -16.53
N THR A 214 34.31 -7.64 -17.82
CA THR A 214 34.54 -6.64 -18.88
C THR A 214 33.42 -5.63 -19.02
N LYS A 215 32.24 -5.90 -18.45
CA LYS A 215 31.01 -5.10 -18.57
C LYS A 215 30.48 -4.99 -20.01
N LYS A 216 30.98 -5.84 -20.91
CA LYS A 216 30.49 -5.89 -22.28
C LYS A 216 29.15 -6.61 -22.32
N ILE A 217 28.23 -6.05 -23.10
CA ILE A 217 26.98 -6.72 -23.43
C ILE A 217 27.31 -7.96 -24.28
N VAL A 218 26.92 -9.14 -23.80
CA VAL A 218 27.10 -10.40 -24.52
C VAL A 218 25.90 -10.70 -25.40
N GLN A 219 24.70 -10.48 -24.87
CA GLN A 219 23.44 -10.71 -25.57
C GLN A 219 22.37 -9.72 -25.12
N THR A 220 21.45 -9.33 -26.01
CA THR A 220 20.30 -8.48 -25.67
C THR A 220 19.03 -8.97 -26.34
N LEU A 221 17.88 -8.66 -25.72
CA LEU A 221 16.57 -8.87 -26.30
C LEU A 221 15.76 -7.56 -26.33
N ASP A 222 15.63 -7.00 -27.53
CA ASP A 222 14.69 -5.91 -27.80
C ASP A 222 13.25 -6.38 -27.53
N TYR A 223 12.50 -5.63 -26.74
CA TYR A 223 11.11 -5.95 -26.39
C TYR A 223 10.21 -6.15 -27.62
N LYS A 224 10.48 -5.45 -28.73
CA LYS A 224 9.73 -5.58 -29.99
C LYS A 224 10.07 -6.85 -30.75
N LYS A 225 11.26 -7.43 -30.50
CA LYS A 225 11.78 -8.63 -31.17
C LYS A 225 11.60 -9.90 -30.33
N SER A 226 11.00 -9.81 -29.14
CA SER A 226 10.74 -10.97 -28.31
C SER A 226 9.91 -12.02 -29.05
N LYS A 227 10.44 -13.25 -29.10
CA LYS A 227 9.73 -14.43 -29.63
C LYS A 227 8.50 -14.78 -28.78
N SER A 228 8.49 -14.38 -27.49
CA SER A 228 7.34 -14.52 -26.59
C SER A 228 6.48 -13.25 -26.57
N LYS A 229 5.33 -13.31 -27.26
CA LYS A 229 4.33 -12.23 -27.24
C LYS A 229 3.71 -12.01 -25.86
N ASP A 230 3.73 -13.02 -24.99
CA ASP A 230 3.22 -12.90 -23.64
C ASP A 230 4.21 -12.17 -22.75
N LEU A 231 5.51 -12.50 -22.80
CA LEU A 231 6.56 -11.81 -22.03
C LEU A 231 6.56 -10.30 -22.28
N SER A 232 6.48 -9.87 -23.55
CA SER A 232 6.45 -8.44 -23.92
C SER A 232 5.22 -7.67 -23.41
N LYS A 233 4.18 -8.38 -22.93
CA LYS A 233 2.94 -7.81 -22.39
C LYS A 233 2.76 -8.11 -20.91
N ALA A 234 3.61 -8.94 -20.33
CA ALA A 234 3.44 -9.44 -18.99
C ALA A 234 3.82 -8.36 -17.96
N MET A 235 3.05 -8.30 -16.89
CA MET A 235 3.47 -7.67 -15.66
C MET A 235 4.37 -8.65 -14.92
N ILE A 236 5.68 -8.45 -15.00
CA ILE A 236 6.65 -9.32 -14.32
C ILE A 236 6.72 -8.97 -12.84
N THR A 237 6.25 -9.90 -12.01
CA THR A 237 6.22 -9.77 -10.56
C THR A 237 7.42 -10.46 -9.92
N ASP A 238 7.95 -11.50 -10.55
CA ASP A 238 9.08 -12.28 -10.03
C ASP A 238 9.95 -12.91 -11.11
N LEU A 239 11.15 -13.35 -10.72
CA LEU A 239 12.13 -13.99 -11.60
C LEU A 239 13.03 -14.93 -10.80
N GLU A 240 13.48 -16.01 -11.43
CA GLU A 240 14.41 -17.01 -10.86
C GLU A 240 15.45 -17.42 -11.92
N ILE A 241 16.65 -17.83 -11.49
CA ILE A 241 17.69 -18.40 -12.37
C ILE A 241 17.84 -19.91 -12.10
N ALA A 242 17.72 -20.74 -13.13
CA ALA A 242 17.88 -22.19 -13.02
C ALA A 242 18.32 -22.83 -14.35
N ASP A 243 18.94 -24.00 -14.31
CA ASP A 243 19.29 -24.79 -15.51
C ASP A 243 18.08 -25.67 -15.93
N LEU A 244 17.12 -25.05 -16.63
CA LEU A 244 15.83 -25.64 -16.98
C LEU A 244 15.97 -26.70 -18.09
N ASN A 245 16.91 -26.50 -19.01
CA ASN A 245 17.14 -27.42 -20.13
C ASN A 245 18.22 -28.49 -19.83
N LYS A 246 18.92 -28.39 -18.70
CA LYS A 246 19.98 -29.29 -18.22
C LYS A 246 21.23 -29.30 -19.09
N ASP A 247 21.54 -28.19 -19.75
CA ASP A 247 22.75 -28.04 -20.55
C ASP A 247 23.95 -27.58 -19.72
N GLY A 248 23.75 -27.26 -18.44
CA GLY A 248 24.77 -26.78 -17.50
C GLY A 248 24.99 -25.27 -17.53
N LEU A 249 24.17 -24.53 -18.28
CA LEU A 249 24.11 -23.07 -18.28
C LEU A 249 22.88 -22.60 -17.50
N SER A 250 22.93 -21.35 -17.07
CA SER A 250 21.82 -20.69 -16.39
C SER A 250 20.75 -20.24 -17.39
N ASP A 251 19.49 -20.55 -17.11
CA ASP A 251 18.32 -20.03 -17.81
C ASP A 251 17.55 -19.04 -16.93
N ILE A 252 16.71 -18.21 -17.55
CA ILE A 252 15.97 -17.12 -16.91
C ILE A 252 14.49 -17.47 -16.87
N LEU A 253 13.92 -17.62 -15.68
CA LEU A 253 12.54 -17.99 -15.46
C LEU A 253 11.71 -16.79 -14.96
N PHE A 254 10.79 -16.31 -15.78
CA PHE A 254 9.92 -15.18 -15.46
C PHE A 254 8.56 -15.63 -14.93
N PHE A 255 8.09 -14.98 -13.87
CA PHE A 255 6.74 -15.11 -13.32
C PHE A 255 5.97 -13.80 -13.44
N GLY A 256 4.73 -13.87 -13.93
CA GLY A 256 3.89 -12.69 -14.06
C GLY A 256 2.51 -13.00 -14.61
N ASP A 257 1.82 -11.97 -15.08
CA ASP A 257 0.51 -12.13 -15.71
C ASP A 257 0.33 -11.27 -16.97
N VAL A 258 -0.55 -11.71 -17.86
CA VAL A 258 -1.03 -10.91 -19.00
C VAL A 258 -2.54 -10.74 -18.87
N ASN A 259 -2.96 -9.53 -18.51
CA ASN A 259 -4.35 -9.23 -18.20
C ASN A 259 -4.91 -10.20 -17.14
N TRP A 260 -4.22 -10.32 -16.01
CA TRP A 260 -4.64 -11.13 -14.86
C TRP A 260 -4.75 -12.63 -15.17
N VAL A 261 -4.11 -13.10 -16.23
CA VAL A 261 -3.94 -14.52 -16.55
C VAL A 261 -2.48 -14.88 -16.24
N PRO A 262 -2.20 -15.89 -15.38
CA PRO A 262 -0.83 -16.21 -15.00
C PRO A 262 -0.03 -16.71 -16.19
N VAL A 263 1.23 -16.29 -16.25
CA VAL A 263 2.19 -16.65 -17.29
C VAL A 263 3.53 -16.98 -16.64
N VAL A 264 4.15 -18.06 -17.11
CA VAL A 264 5.54 -18.42 -16.81
C VAL A 264 6.28 -18.57 -18.13
N VAL A 265 7.45 -17.93 -18.25
CA VAL A 265 8.30 -18.02 -19.46
C VAL A 265 9.73 -18.28 -19.02
N GLY A 266 10.34 -19.35 -19.52
CA GLY A 266 11.76 -19.66 -19.34
C GLY A 266 12.53 -19.38 -20.63
N LEU A 267 13.64 -18.66 -20.52
CA LEU A 267 14.52 -18.32 -21.63
C LEU A 267 15.93 -18.86 -21.41
N ASP A 268 16.53 -19.46 -22.45
CA ASP A 268 17.96 -19.74 -22.44
C ASP A 268 18.81 -18.45 -22.59
N ALA A 269 20.13 -18.57 -22.50
CA ALA A 269 21.06 -17.44 -22.67
C ALA A 269 21.04 -16.80 -24.06
N ASN A 270 20.47 -17.48 -25.07
CA ASN A 270 20.22 -16.94 -26.41
C ASN A 270 18.82 -16.33 -26.53
N PHE A 271 18.08 -16.22 -25.43
CA PHE A 271 16.71 -15.78 -25.33
C PHE A 271 15.72 -16.59 -26.18
N ASN A 272 15.99 -17.89 -26.39
CA ASN A 272 15.00 -18.83 -26.92
C ASN A 272 14.08 -19.29 -25.80
N VAL A 273 12.80 -19.43 -26.13
CA VAL A 273 11.80 -19.94 -25.18
C VAL A 273 11.99 -21.44 -25.02
N ILE A 274 12.31 -21.87 -23.80
CA ILE A 274 12.50 -23.28 -23.42
C ILE A 274 11.41 -23.77 -22.44
N THR A 275 10.75 -22.83 -21.76
CA THR A 275 9.62 -23.09 -20.86
C THR A 275 8.50 -22.11 -21.19
N ALA A 276 7.26 -22.60 -21.30
CA ALA A 276 6.11 -21.72 -21.48
C ALA A 276 4.86 -22.30 -20.82
N TYR A 277 4.26 -21.50 -19.94
CA TYR A 277 2.94 -21.75 -19.39
C TYR A 277 2.09 -20.49 -19.48
N LYS A 278 0.81 -20.69 -19.79
CA LYS A 278 -0.20 -19.63 -19.71
C LYS A 278 -1.50 -20.23 -19.20
N GLY A 279 -2.04 -19.62 -18.16
CA GLY A 279 -3.34 -19.97 -17.63
C GLY A 279 -4.47 -19.66 -18.61
N THR A 280 -5.69 -19.97 -18.18
CA THR A 280 -6.91 -19.72 -18.94
C THR A 280 -7.68 -18.53 -18.37
N ARG A 281 -8.74 -18.10 -19.07
CA ARG A 281 -9.66 -17.09 -18.53
C ARG A 281 -10.35 -17.51 -17.22
N LYS A 282 -10.43 -18.81 -16.92
CA LYS A 282 -10.99 -19.31 -15.66
C LYS A 282 -10.07 -19.04 -14.47
N ASP A 283 -8.78 -18.85 -14.74
CA ASP A 283 -7.77 -18.59 -13.72
C ASP A 283 -7.68 -17.10 -13.35
N ILE A 284 -8.42 -16.22 -14.06
CA ILE A 284 -8.35 -14.77 -13.87
C ILE A 284 -8.64 -14.37 -12.43
N GLN A 285 -7.67 -13.73 -11.81
CA GLN A 285 -7.80 -13.12 -10.49
C GLN A 285 -7.27 -11.69 -10.55
N ARG A 286 -8.18 -10.73 -10.43
CA ARG A 286 -7.84 -9.30 -10.50
C ARG A 286 -6.84 -8.96 -9.39
N TYR A 287 -5.74 -8.30 -9.75
CA TYR A 287 -4.62 -7.93 -8.88
C TYR A 287 -3.95 -9.07 -8.12
N ALA A 288 -4.07 -10.32 -8.59
CA ALA A 288 -3.19 -11.38 -8.15
C ALA A 288 -1.78 -11.18 -8.70
N ASN A 289 -0.77 -11.42 -7.88
CA ASN A 289 0.62 -11.52 -8.32
C ASN A 289 1.02 -12.98 -8.53
N THR A 290 2.12 -13.17 -9.27
CA THR A 290 2.72 -14.47 -9.49
C THR A 290 4.06 -14.55 -8.75
N LYS A 291 4.20 -15.50 -7.84
CA LYS A 291 5.42 -15.74 -7.05
C LYS A 291 5.78 -17.22 -7.14
N GLY A 292 7.06 -17.56 -7.34
CA GLY A 292 7.43 -18.94 -7.59
C GLY A 292 8.93 -19.17 -7.63
N THR A 293 9.32 -20.45 -7.72
CA THR A 293 10.71 -20.88 -7.75
C THR A 293 10.86 -22.20 -8.54
N CYS A 294 12.10 -22.54 -8.89
CA CYS A 294 12.46 -23.82 -9.49
C CYS A 294 12.84 -24.83 -8.40
N LEU A 295 12.39 -26.09 -8.50
CA LEU A 295 12.66 -27.12 -7.49
C LEU A 295 13.95 -27.91 -7.77
N LEU A 296 14.77 -27.50 -8.73
CA LEU A 296 16.07 -28.11 -8.99
C LEU A 296 17.03 -27.87 -7.82
N PRO A 297 17.92 -28.83 -7.48
CA PRO A 297 18.10 -30.14 -8.13
C PRO A 297 17.19 -31.24 -7.54
N ILE A 298 16.28 -30.91 -6.62
CA ILE A 298 15.48 -31.90 -5.86
C ILE A 298 14.41 -32.53 -6.76
N LYS A 299 13.75 -31.73 -7.61
CA LYS A 299 12.76 -32.17 -8.59
C LYS A 299 12.89 -31.39 -9.88
N ASP A 300 12.57 -32.06 -10.99
CA ASP A 300 12.47 -31.45 -12.33
C ASP A 300 11.15 -30.69 -12.51
N GLU A 301 10.86 -29.79 -11.59
CA GLU A 301 9.57 -29.12 -11.48
C GLU A 301 9.73 -27.63 -11.17
N ILE A 302 8.77 -26.84 -11.63
CA ILE A 302 8.60 -25.43 -11.29
C ILE A 302 7.34 -25.31 -10.43
N VAL A 303 7.40 -24.55 -9.34
CA VAL A 303 6.24 -24.24 -8.51
C VAL A 303 6.00 -22.73 -8.51
N PHE A 304 4.74 -22.31 -8.62
CA PHE A 304 4.37 -20.91 -8.42
C PHE A 304 2.94 -20.77 -7.93
N GLN A 305 2.67 -19.69 -7.23
CA GLN A 305 1.34 -19.26 -6.82
C GLN A 305 0.90 -18.05 -7.64
N PHE A 306 -0.37 -18.07 -8.07
CA PHE A 306 -1.09 -16.95 -8.66
C PHE A 306 -2.40 -16.72 -7.91
N GLY A 307 -2.43 -15.72 -7.03
CA GLY A 307 -3.55 -15.53 -6.11
C GLY A 307 -3.79 -16.78 -5.27
N GLY A 308 -5.01 -17.29 -5.25
CA GLY A 308 -5.34 -18.52 -4.52
C GLY A 308 -4.96 -19.84 -5.20
N PHE A 309 -4.38 -19.82 -6.40
CA PHE A 309 -3.96 -21.05 -7.10
C PHE A 309 -2.47 -21.29 -7.00
N THR A 310 -2.07 -22.48 -6.56
CA THR A 310 -0.69 -22.95 -6.65
C THR A 310 -0.56 -23.97 -7.76
N HIS A 311 0.45 -23.82 -8.60
CA HIS A 311 0.68 -24.63 -9.78
C HIS A 311 2.02 -25.35 -9.66
N ARG A 312 2.04 -26.59 -10.14
CA ARG A 312 3.27 -27.36 -10.35
C ARG A 312 3.39 -27.68 -11.83
N LEU A 313 4.50 -27.30 -12.44
CA LEU A 313 4.81 -27.53 -13.84
C LEU A 313 6.03 -28.42 -13.97
N ASP A 314 6.17 -29.12 -15.10
CA ASP A 314 7.48 -29.63 -15.50
C ASP A 314 8.38 -28.48 -16.00
N LEU A 315 9.67 -28.76 -16.21
CA LEU A 315 10.63 -27.75 -16.67
C LEU A 315 10.30 -27.17 -18.06
N ARG A 316 9.39 -27.78 -18.85
CA ARG A 316 8.94 -27.27 -20.15
C ARG A 316 7.67 -26.41 -20.04
N GLY A 317 7.07 -26.34 -18.86
CA GLY A 317 5.88 -25.54 -18.57
C GLY A 317 4.56 -26.33 -18.70
N LYS A 318 4.62 -27.66 -18.83
CA LYS A 318 3.41 -28.48 -18.82
C LYS A 318 2.87 -28.58 -17.40
N LEU A 319 1.58 -28.29 -17.23
CA LEU A 319 0.91 -28.41 -15.94
C LEU A 319 0.90 -29.86 -15.45
N ILE A 320 1.47 -30.10 -14.27
CA ILE A 320 1.45 -31.38 -13.54
C ILE A 320 0.27 -31.39 -12.57
N GLU A 321 0.17 -30.35 -11.75
CA GLU A 321 -0.84 -30.24 -10.70
C GLU A 321 -1.24 -28.77 -10.51
N LYS A 322 -2.50 -28.53 -10.17
CA LYS A 322 -3.01 -27.24 -9.73
C LYS A 322 -3.85 -27.44 -8.47
N ALA A 323 -3.54 -26.70 -7.42
CA ALA A 323 -4.22 -26.71 -6.14
C ALA A 323 -4.75 -25.31 -5.78
N GLY A 324 -5.62 -25.27 -4.78
CA GLY A 324 -6.22 -24.04 -4.27
C GLY A 324 -7.48 -23.60 -5.02
N THR A 325 -8.07 -22.48 -4.58
CA THR A 325 -9.30 -21.94 -5.15
C THR A 325 -9.14 -20.52 -5.69
N ARG A 326 -10.03 -20.14 -6.61
CA ARG A 326 -10.02 -18.80 -7.19
C ARG A 326 -10.29 -17.78 -6.09
N TYR A 327 -9.40 -16.80 -5.94
CA TYR A 327 -9.40 -15.78 -4.90
C TYR A 327 -9.06 -16.25 -3.48
N ALA A 328 -8.57 -17.49 -3.33
CA ALA A 328 -8.24 -18.12 -2.06
C ALA A 328 -9.44 -18.23 -1.09
N SER A 329 -9.73 -19.43 -0.60
CA SER A 329 -10.73 -19.60 0.45
C SER A 329 -10.21 -19.06 1.79
N GLU A 330 -11.08 -18.93 2.80
CA GLU A 330 -10.72 -18.47 4.15
C GLU A 330 -9.59 -19.31 4.80
N HIS A 331 -9.42 -20.57 4.38
CA HIS A 331 -8.39 -21.46 4.92
C HIS A 331 -7.13 -21.56 4.05
N GLU A 332 -7.08 -20.88 2.91
CA GLU A 332 -5.93 -20.87 2.00
C GLU A 332 -5.07 -19.63 2.23
N ILE A 333 -3.75 -19.77 2.10
CA ILE A 333 -2.80 -18.68 2.33
C ILE A 333 -2.25 -18.21 0.99
N VAL A 334 -2.19 -16.88 0.81
CA VAL A 334 -1.50 -16.25 -0.33
C VAL A 334 -0.16 -15.73 0.19
N TYR A 335 0.90 -16.39 -0.23
CA TYR A 335 2.25 -16.20 0.28
C TYR A 335 2.95 -15.02 -0.41
N SER A 336 3.84 -14.34 0.31
CA SER A 336 4.66 -13.26 -0.25
C SER A 336 5.85 -13.78 -1.06
N ASP A 337 6.41 -14.93 -0.65
CA ASP A 337 7.68 -15.42 -1.20
C ASP A 337 7.84 -16.96 -1.14
N PHE A 338 8.73 -17.50 -1.98
CA PHE A 338 9.01 -18.93 -2.13
C PHE A 338 10.52 -19.17 -2.18
N VAL A 339 11.05 -20.06 -1.35
CA VAL A 339 12.46 -20.46 -1.37
C VAL A 339 12.64 -21.96 -1.22
N LEU A 340 13.58 -22.53 -1.97
CA LEU A 340 13.95 -23.94 -1.87
C LEU A 340 15.07 -24.12 -0.84
N ALA A 341 14.89 -25.04 0.10
CA ALA A 341 15.90 -25.53 1.02
C ALA A 341 16.37 -26.93 0.58
N PRO A 342 17.42 -27.03 -0.26
CA PRO A 342 17.81 -28.27 -0.91
C PRO A 342 18.35 -29.36 0.04
N GLN A 343 19.08 -29.01 1.10
CA GLN A 343 19.67 -30.01 2.01
C GLN A 343 18.59 -30.71 2.85
N SER A 344 17.57 -29.97 3.27
CA SER A 344 16.41 -30.49 3.99
C SER A 344 15.31 -31.03 3.06
N GLU A 345 15.42 -30.81 1.76
CA GLU A 345 14.42 -31.13 0.72
C GLU A 345 13.04 -30.54 1.03
N GLN A 346 13.04 -29.25 1.38
CA GLN A 346 11.84 -28.49 1.73
C GLN A 346 11.63 -27.33 0.77
N LEU A 347 10.36 -27.06 0.44
CA LEU A 347 9.96 -25.77 -0.09
C LEU A 347 9.42 -24.94 1.07
N ILE A 348 9.99 -23.77 1.27
CA ILE A 348 9.57 -22.83 2.30
C ILE A 348 8.82 -21.69 1.60
N THR A 349 7.64 -21.36 2.10
CA THR A 349 6.93 -20.15 1.71
C THR A 349 6.88 -19.21 2.90
N ALA A 350 7.15 -17.92 2.66
CA ALA A 350 7.34 -16.95 3.71
C ALA A 350 6.47 -15.70 3.51
N GLY A 351 5.92 -15.21 4.62
CA GLY A 351 5.03 -14.06 4.68
C GLY A 351 3.69 -14.27 3.96
N GLU A 352 2.80 -13.32 4.20
CA GLU A 352 1.49 -13.22 3.58
C GLU A 352 1.37 -11.88 2.88
N VAL A 353 0.67 -11.83 1.74
CA VAL A 353 0.52 -10.60 0.95
C VAL A 353 -0.11 -9.45 1.73
N ASP A 354 -0.88 -9.74 2.78
CA ASP A 354 -1.47 -8.75 3.69
C ASP A 354 -0.46 -8.10 4.67
N GLY A 355 0.80 -8.55 4.67
CA GLY A 355 1.84 -8.05 5.56
C GLY A 355 2.07 -8.91 6.80
N GLY A 356 2.04 -10.23 6.66
CA GLY A 356 2.30 -11.14 7.77
C GLY A 356 3.72 -11.70 7.82
N ASN A 357 4.00 -12.45 8.88
CA ASN A 357 5.33 -12.94 9.25
C ASN A 357 5.37 -14.46 9.49
N GLY A 358 4.41 -15.19 8.91
CA GLY A 358 4.37 -16.65 8.96
C GLY A 358 5.37 -17.30 8.01
N VAL A 359 5.88 -18.47 8.39
CA VAL A 359 6.75 -19.33 7.58
C VAL A 359 6.14 -20.73 7.54
N TYR A 360 5.99 -21.26 6.34
CA TYR A 360 5.28 -22.51 6.07
C TYR A 360 6.14 -23.46 5.26
N VAL A 361 6.11 -24.75 5.64
CA VAL A 361 7.07 -25.75 5.15
C VAL A 361 6.36 -26.88 4.41
N PHE A 362 6.66 -27.01 3.13
CA PHE A 362 6.24 -28.13 2.30
C PHE A 362 7.36 -29.17 2.19
N ASN A 363 7.10 -30.40 2.65
CA ASN A 363 8.05 -31.49 2.57
C ASN A 363 8.02 -32.18 1.20
N LEU A 364 9.04 -31.93 0.36
CA LEU A 364 9.09 -32.38 -1.03
C LEU A 364 9.29 -33.90 -1.18
N LYS A 365 9.62 -34.62 -0.09
CA LYS A 365 9.70 -36.09 -0.08
C LYS A 365 8.33 -36.76 -0.23
N LYS A 366 7.25 -36.06 0.14
CA LYS A 366 5.88 -36.58 0.01
C LYS A 366 5.39 -36.38 -1.41
N SER A 367 4.77 -37.39 -2.02
CA SER A 367 4.18 -37.26 -3.37
C SER A 367 3.02 -36.25 -3.40
N SER A 368 2.28 -36.13 -2.30
CA SER A 368 1.16 -35.20 -2.11
C SER A 368 1.59 -33.92 -1.38
N TRP A 369 2.84 -33.48 -1.55
CA TRP A 369 3.36 -32.34 -0.77
C TRP A 369 2.54 -31.07 -1.02
N LEU A 370 2.09 -30.81 -2.25
CA LEU A 370 1.36 -29.60 -2.62
C LEU A 370 -0.01 -29.50 -1.94
N SER A 371 -0.60 -30.62 -1.54
CA SER A 371 -1.87 -30.67 -0.81
C SER A 371 -1.70 -30.52 0.71
N THR A 372 -0.51 -30.12 1.19
CA THR A 372 -0.29 -29.85 2.62
C THR A 372 -1.06 -28.60 3.02
N ASN A 373 -1.99 -28.75 3.96
CA ASN A 373 -2.74 -27.63 4.49
C ASN A 373 -1.96 -26.96 5.63
N HIS A 374 -1.77 -25.66 5.52
CA HIS A 374 -1.19 -24.85 6.58
C HIS A 374 -2.27 -24.04 7.28
N ARG A 375 -2.15 -23.89 8.59
CA ARG A 375 -2.92 -22.90 9.35
C ARG A 375 -2.16 -21.60 9.32
N LEU A 376 -2.89 -20.48 9.20
CA LEU A 376 -2.32 -19.14 9.28
C LEU A 376 -1.63 -18.96 10.64
N GLU A 377 -0.40 -18.45 10.64
CA GLU A 377 0.42 -18.21 11.83
C GLU A 377 0.77 -16.73 11.98
N GLY A 378 1.31 -16.37 13.15
CA GLY A 378 1.93 -15.07 13.37
C GLY A 378 0.97 -13.87 13.32
N THR A 379 1.47 -12.74 12.81
CA THR A 379 0.79 -11.43 12.85
C THR A 379 -0.58 -11.48 12.17
N MET A 380 -0.73 -12.18 11.05
CA MET A 380 -2.02 -12.19 10.35
C MET A 380 -3.08 -13.07 11.01
N ALA A 381 -2.67 -14.11 11.74
CA ALA A 381 -3.59 -14.83 12.63
C ALA A 381 -4.09 -13.91 13.76
N GLN A 382 -3.19 -13.14 14.38
CA GLN A 382 -3.56 -12.15 15.40
C GLN A 382 -4.47 -11.04 14.84
N VAL A 383 -4.20 -10.53 13.64
CA VAL A 383 -5.05 -9.53 12.98
C VAL A 383 -6.45 -10.08 12.76
N LYS A 384 -6.59 -11.34 12.31
CA LYS A 384 -7.90 -11.98 12.15
C LYS A 384 -8.68 -12.00 13.46
N GLU A 385 -8.06 -12.46 14.55
CA GLU A 385 -8.67 -12.48 15.88
C GLU A 385 -9.08 -11.08 16.36
N ASN A 386 -8.22 -10.08 16.13
CA ASN A 386 -8.50 -8.69 16.50
C ASN A 386 -9.68 -8.10 15.74
N LEU A 387 -9.83 -8.43 14.45
CA LEU A 387 -10.96 -8.00 13.63
C LEU A 387 -12.26 -8.70 14.03
N ASP A 388 -12.20 -9.99 14.36
CA ASP A 388 -13.35 -10.74 14.86
C ASP A 388 -13.84 -10.18 16.21
N LEU A 389 -12.90 -9.88 17.12
CA LEU A 389 -13.19 -9.21 18.40
C LEU A 389 -13.81 -7.82 18.18
N LEU A 390 -13.19 -7.00 17.33
CA LEU A 390 -13.68 -5.66 17.01
C LEU A 390 -15.10 -5.73 16.44
N TYR A 391 -15.37 -6.68 15.54
CA TYR A 391 -16.69 -6.84 14.95
C TYR A 391 -17.74 -7.18 16.00
N GLN A 392 -17.45 -8.08 16.95
CA GLN A 392 -18.39 -8.37 18.03
C GLN A 392 -18.63 -7.13 18.92
N GLN A 393 -17.59 -6.41 19.31
CA GLN A 393 -17.74 -5.20 20.13
C GLN A 393 -18.60 -4.13 19.44
N ILE A 394 -18.51 -4.00 18.11
CA ILE A 394 -19.36 -3.09 17.33
C ILE A 394 -20.83 -3.51 17.35
N LEU A 395 -21.10 -4.82 17.28
CA LEU A 395 -22.47 -5.34 17.33
C LEU A 395 -23.10 -5.14 18.71
N ASP A 396 -22.29 -5.19 19.77
CA ASP A 396 -22.70 -5.00 21.17
C ASP A 396 -22.62 -3.53 21.65
N PHE A 397 -22.22 -2.61 20.77
CA PHE A 397 -22.07 -1.20 21.09
C PHE A 397 -23.43 -0.51 21.20
N GLU A 398 -23.60 0.21 22.30
CA GLU A 398 -24.73 1.10 22.52
C GLU A 398 -24.22 2.55 22.59
N MET A 399 -24.87 3.43 21.83
CA MET A 399 -24.49 4.84 21.79
C MET A 399 -24.65 5.46 23.19
N PRO A 400 -23.60 6.09 23.75
CA PRO A 400 -23.69 6.75 25.04
C PRO A 400 -24.76 7.84 25.06
N SER A 401 -25.43 8.05 26.20
CA SER A 401 -26.54 9.01 26.34
C SER A 401 -26.15 10.47 26.06
N TYR A 402 -24.87 10.82 26.18
CA TYR A 402 -24.36 12.16 25.85
C TYR A 402 -24.13 12.36 24.35
N GLN A 403 -23.96 11.30 23.57
CA GLN A 403 -23.78 11.39 22.13
C GLN A 403 -25.14 11.56 21.46
N LYS A 404 -25.31 12.67 20.74
CA LYS A 404 -26.52 12.92 19.97
C LYS A 404 -26.47 12.20 18.62
N LYS A 405 -27.60 11.62 18.23
CA LYS A 405 -27.81 11.11 16.89
C LYS A 405 -27.81 12.26 15.88
N THR A 406 -27.15 12.05 14.75
CA THR A 406 -27.10 13.01 13.63
C THR A 406 -28.25 12.78 12.66
N ASP A 407 -28.77 13.87 12.09
CA ASP A 407 -29.75 13.83 10.99
C ASP A 407 -29.08 13.63 9.62
N GLU A 408 -27.75 13.79 9.57
CA GLU A 408 -26.96 13.54 8.35
C GLU A 408 -26.82 12.04 8.09
N SER A 409 -26.56 11.70 6.83
CA SER A 409 -26.35 10.31 6.41
C SER A 409 -24.95 10.14 5.83
N TRP A 410 -24.34 9.00 6.12
CA TRP A 410 -23.22 8.51 5.32
C TRP A 410 -23.70 8.21 3.91
N VAL A 411 -22.88 8.49 2.89
CA VAL A 411 -23.22 8.21 1.48
C VAL A 411 -22.14 7.31 0.89
N MET A 412 -22.42 6.01 0.82
CA MET A 412 -21.46 4.98 0.42
C MET A 412 -21.79 4.45 -0.97
N VAL A 413 -21.00 4.87 -1.96
CA VAL A 413 -21.02 4.32 -3.32
C VAL A 413 -20.36 2.96 -3.30
N THR A 414 -21.17 1.90 -3.31
CA THR A 414 -20.72 0.52 -3.24
C THR A 414 -21.75 -0.45 -3.82
N SER A 415 -21.27 -1.58 -4.33
CA SER A 415 -22.12 -2.72 -4.71
C SER A 415 -22.25 -3.76 -3.59
N LYS A 416 -21.48 -3.61 -2.49
CA LYS A 416 -21.43 -4.60 -1.41
C LYS A 416 -22.70 -4.54 -0.58
N LYS A 417 -23.27 -5.71 -0.31
CA LYS A 417 -24.45 -5.87 0.54
C LYS A 417 -23.99 -6.04 1.98
N ILE A 418 -24.64 -5.33 2.90
CA ILE A 418 -24.42 -5.55 4.33
C ILE A 418 -25.19 -6.78 4.83
N ASP A 419 -24.61 -7.46 5.81
CA ASP A 419 -25.22 -8.62 6.44
C ASP A 419 -26.42 -8.24 7.33
N GLY A 420 -27.13 -9.28 7.83
CA GLY A 420 -28.32 -9.09 8.66
C GLY A 420 -28.05 -8.51 10.05
N LYS A 421 -26.84 -8.69 10.60
CA LYS A 421 -26.47 -8.17 11.93
C LYS A 421 -26.23 -6.67 11.85
N VAL A 422 -25.44 -6.24 10.86
CA VAL A 422 -25.18 -4.81 10.61
C VAL A 422 -26.46 -4.07 10.26
N LYS A 423 -27.38 -4.65 9.48
CA LYS A 423 -28.68 -4.02 9.14
C LYS A 423 -29.48 -3.57 10.37
N LYS A 424 -29.42 -4.33 11.47
CA LYS A 424 -30.17 -4.06 12.71
C LYS A 424 -29.65 -2.85 13.49
N LEU A 425 -28.39 -2.45 13.27
CA LEU A 425 -27.80 -1.27 13.90
C LEU A 425 -28.49 0.00 13.41
N ASN A 426 -28.84 0.90 14.34
CA ASN A 426 -29.71 2.05 14.10
C ASN A 426 -29.18 3.37 14.69
N GLY A 427 -27.90 3.44 15.04
CA GLY A 427 -27.22 4.64 15.53
C GLY A 427 -27.21 5.77 14.49
N ASN A 428 -26.56 5.57 13.34
CA ASN A 428 -26.57 6.54 12.23
C ASN A 428 -27.17 5.97 10.94
N LYS A 429 -27.65 6.86 10.06
CA LYS A 429 -28.14 6.48 8.73
C LYS A 429 -26.98 6.32 7.74
N VAL A 430 -27.02 5.25 6.96
CA VAL A 430 -26.10 5.00 5.85
C VAL A 430 -26.92 4.81 4.57
N GLU A 431 -26.70 5.66 3.58
CA GLU A 431 -27.24 5.55 2.25
C GLU A 431 -26.27 4.73 1.38
N PHE A 432 -26.71 3.56 0.92
CA PHE A 432 -25.99 2.75 -0.05
C PHE A 432 -26.36 3.17 -1.46
N VAL A 433 -25.35 3.47 -2.27
CA VAL A 433 -25.50 4.08 -3.59
C VAL A 433 -24.81 3.18 -4.62
N ILE A 434 -25.53 2.80 -5.68
CA ILE A 434 -24.91 2.02 -6.77
C ILE A 434 -24.15 2.95 -7.73
N GLN A 435 -23.13 2.42 -8.40
CA GLN A 435 -22.46 3.12 -9.50
C GLN A 435 -22.77 2.44 -10.83
N ARG A 436 -23.08 3.24 -11.84
CA ARG A 436 -23.10 2.84 -13.26
C ARG A 436 -22.12 3.70 -14.05
N ALA A 437 -21.75 3.26 -15.25
CA ALA A 437 -20.77 3.95 -16.07
C ALA A 437 -21.20 4.04 -17.54
N PRO A 438 -22.42 4.58 -17.84
CA PRO A 438 -22.88 4.67 -19.23
C PRO A 438 -21.92 5.50 -20.09
N LYS A 439 -21.92 5.21 -21.39
CA LYS A 439 -21.08 5.81 -22.43
C LYS A 439 -21.99 6.18 -23.58
N GLU A 440 -22.31 7.46 -23.67
CA GLU A 440 -23.27 7.98 -24.62
C GLU A 440 -22.70 8.03 -26.04
N GLY A 441 -23.45 7.49 -27.01
CA GLY A 441 -23.08 7.42 -28.42
C GLY A 441 -23.33 8.72 -29.18
N THR A 442 -22.69 9.82 -28.79
CA THR A 442 -23.00 11.15 -29.35
C THR A 442 -22.04 11.64 -30.43
N ASP A 443 -22.57 12.44 -31.36
CA ASP A 443 -21.77 13.27 -32.26
C ASP A 443 -21.01 14.36 -31.47
N ARG A 444 -19.69 14.41 -31.65
CA ARG A 444 -18.81 15.39 -30.99
C ARG A 444 -18.47 16.58 -31.88
N THR A 445 -19.07 16.70 -33.08
CA THR A 445 -18.89 17.86 -33.97
C THR A 445 -19.10 19.21 -33.27
N PRO A 446 -20.12 19.39 -32.41
CA PRO A 446 -20.26 20.63 -31.65
C PRO A 446 -19.09 20.91 -30.70
N LEU A 447 -18.56 19.88 -30.02
CA LEU A 447 -17.38 20.03 -29.16
C LEU A 447 -16.14 20.35 -29.99
N VAL A 448 -15.97 19.74 -31.17
CA VAL A 448 -14.85 20.04 -32.07
C VAL A 448 -14.87 21.50 -32.51
N ALA A 449 -16.05 22.10 -32.73
CA ALA A 449 -16.15 23.51 -33.07
C ALA A 449 -15.67 24.45 -31.94
N VAL A 450 -15.73 23.99 -30.68
CA VAL A 450 -15.33 24.80 -29.50
C VAL A 450 -13.88 24.56 -29.09
N ILE A 451 -13.44 23.29 -29.02
CA ILE A 451 -12.13 22.91 -28.45
C ILE A 451 -11.22 22.16 -29.42
N GLY A 452 -11.61 22.08 -30.69
CA GLY A 452 -10.83 21.42 -31.74
C GLY A 452 -10.86 19.90 -31.69
N LYS A 453 -9.97 19.28 -32.49
CA LYS A 453 -9.97 17.82 -32.72
C LYS A 453 -9.68 16.98 -31.47
N SER A 454 -9.14 17.57 -30.41
CA SER A 454 -8.91 16.89 -29.13
C SER A 454 -10.19 16.30 -28.54
N ALA A 455 -11.36 16.93 -28.80
CA ALA A 455 -12.68 16.45 -28.40
C ALA A 455 -13.01 15.03 -28.90
N LEU A 456 -12.44 14.60 -30.03
CA LEU A 456 -12.75 13.30 -30.63
C LEU A 456 -12.15 12.10 -29.87
N LYS A 457 -11.18 12.34 -28.99
CA LYS A 457 -10.50 11.28 -28.25
C LYS A 457 -11.44 10.74 -27.16
N LYS A 458 -11.80 9.46 -27.32
CA LYS A 458 -12.64 8.67 -26.42
C LYS A 458 -11.78 7.74 -25.57
N ASP A 459 -12.25 7.40 -24.37
CA ASP A 459 -11.62 6.41 -23.53
C ASP A 459 -11.82 5.00 -24.10
N LYS A 460 -10.73 4.23 -24.15
CA LYS A 460 -10.73 2.90 -24.78
C LYS A 460 -11.53 1.84 -23.99
N ARG A 461 -11.95 2.13 -22.75
CA ARG A 461 -12.74 1.23 -21.92
C ARG A 461 -14.24 1.26 -22.24
N GLY A 462 -14.71 2.28 -22.96
CA GLY A 462 -16.12 2.42 -23.34
C GLY A 462 -16.36 2.15 -24.82
N LYS A 463 -17.55 1.61 -25.15
CA LYS A 463 -17.99 1.43 -26.55
C LYS A 463 -18.75 2.64 -27.13
N TYR A 464 -19.33 3.48 -26.27
CA TYR A 464 -20.11 4.67 -26.66
C TYR A 464 -21.32 4.32 -27.52
N GLU A 465 -22.14 3.41 -27.00
CA GLU A 465 -23.32 2.86 -27.69
C GLU A 465 -24.63 3.22 -26.96
N ASP A 466 -24.56 3.73 -25.72
CA ASP A 466 -25.76 4.07 -24.95
C ASP A 466 -26.45 5.29 -25.56
N SER A 467 -27.76 5.25 -25.74
CA SER A 467 -28.52 6.42 -26.20
C SER A 467 -28.83 7.35 -25.01
N ARG A 468 -29.05 8.64 -25.31
CA ARG A 468 -29.57 9.61 -24.32
C ARG A 468 -30.84 9.10 -23.64
N GLU A 469 -31.76 8.55 -24.44
CA GLU A 469 -33.05 8.06 -23.95
C GLU A 469 -32.86 6.92 -22.95
N ASP A 470 -31.97 5.96 -23.23
CA ASP A 470 -31.68 4.85 -22.32
C ASP A 470 -31.09 5.32 -20.99
N ILE A 471 -30.16 6.27 -21.03
CA ILE A 471 -29.54 6.83 -19.81
C ILE A 471 -30.58 7.57 -18.96
N VAL A 472 -31.44 8.37 -19.59
CA VAL A 472 -32.51 9.11 -18.89
C VAL A 472 -33.58 8.15 -18.35
N ASN A 473 -33.97 7.14 -19.12
CA ASN A 473 -34.93 6.12 -18.67
C ASN A 473 -34.35 5.27 -17.53
N MET A 474 -33.05 4.98 -17.53
CA MET A 474 -32.36 4.35 -16.41
C MET A 474 -32.49 5.20 -15.13
N ALA A 475 -32.28 6.51 -15.22
CA ALA A 475 -32.43 7.43 -14.08
C ALA A 475 -33.89 7.49 -13.58
N LYS A 476 -34.88 7.58 -14.49
CA LYS A 476 -36.31 7.52 -14.13
C LYS A 476 -36.68 6.24 -13.39
N ASN A 477 -36.16 5.11 -13.84
CA ASN A 477 -36.43 3.82 -13.21
C ASN A 477 -35.84 3.76 -11.79
N TYR A 478 -34.59 4.21 -11.60
CA TYR A 478 -34.00 4.29 -10.27
C TYR A 478 -34.76 5.24 -9.33
N GLU A 479 -35.23 6.38 -9.84
CA GLU A 479 -36.08 7.30 -9.06
C GLU A 479 -37.38 6.61 -8.62
N LYS A 480 -38.06 5.94 -9.54
CA LYS A 480 -39.31 5.20 -9.27
C LYS A 480 -39.09 4.09 -8.23
N GLU A 481 -37.94 3.44 -8.25
CA GLU A 481 -37.58 2.35 -7.33
C GLU A 481 -36.99 2.84 -6.00
N GLY A 482 -36.67 4.14 -5.87
CA GLY A 482 -35.96 4.69 -4.71
C GLY A 482 -34.49 4.24 -4.62
N GLN A 483 -33.89 3.77 -5.71
CA GLN A 483 -32.52 3.27 -5.76
C GLN A 483 -31.53 4.43 -5.92
N HIS A 484 -30.79 4.77 -4.87
CA HIS A 484 -29.74 5.79 -4.99
C HIS A 484 -28.64 5.36 -5.96
N PHE A 485 -28.21 6.27 -6.85
CA PHE A 485 -27.19 5.96 -7.85
C PHE A 485 -26.21 7.11 -8.13
N THR A 486 -25.07 6.76 -8.72
CA THR A 486 -24.10 7.68 -9.32
C THR A 486 -23.72 7.21 -10.72
N PHE A 487 -23.32 8.14 -11.59
CA PHE A 487 -22.73 7.79 -12.90
C PHE A 487 -21.26 8.15 -12.97
N TRP A 488 -20.45 7.23 -13.52
CA TRP A 488 -19.10 7.55 -13.98
C TRP A 488 -19.17 8.26 -15.31
N ALA A 489 -18.99 9.58 -15.27
CA ALA A 489 -19.30 10.52 -16.34
C ALA A 489 -18.07 11.02 -17.11
N GLY A 490 -16.86 10.80 -16.59
CA GLY A 490 -15.64 11.11 -17.32
C GLY A 490 -14.38 10.49 -16.71
N HIS A 491 -13.34 10.35 -17.52
CA HIS A 491 -12.04 9.92 -17.05
C HIS A 491 -10.89 10.30 -17.97
N GLY A 492 -9.75 10.67 -17.40
CA GLY A 492 -8.52 10.77 -18.15
C GLY A 492 -8.62 11.87 -19.18
N ASN A 493 -8.25 11.48 -20.38
CA ASN A 493 -8.38 12.28 -21.58
C ASN A 493 -9.81 12.33 -22.14
N ASP A 494 -10.85 11.83 -21.45
CA ASP A 494 -12.22 11.92 -21.94
C ASP A 494 -13.22 12.27 -20.82
N PRO A 495 -13.44 13.57 -20.57
CA PRO A 495 -14.41 14.03 -19.58
C PRO A 495 -15.88 13.91 -20.04
N PHE A 496 -16.13 13.49 -21.29
CA PHE A 496 -17.43 13.56 -21.95
C PHE A 496 -18.01 12.18 -22.24
N TYR A 497 -18.05 11.29 -21.22
CA TYR A 497 -18.74 10.01 -21.38
C TYR A 497 -20.24 10.19 -21.60
N ILE A 498 -20.80 11.26 -21.06
CA ILE A 498 -22.21 11.62 -21.13
C ILE A 498 -22.26 13.11 -21.44
N GLN A 499 -23.11 13.52 -22.40
CA GLN A 499 -23.28 14.93 -22.75
C GLN A 499 -23.93 15.72 -21.60
N ILE A 500 -23.60 17.00 -21.52
CA ILE A 500 -24.10 17.88 -20.45
C ILE A 500 -25.63 17.96 -20.44
N GLU A 501 -26.30 18.00 -21.60
CA GLU A 501 -27.76 18.02 -21.69
C GLU A 501 -28.38 16.74 -21.12
N THR A 502 -27.74 15.59 -21.30
CA THR A 502 -28.17 14.31 -20.76
C THR A 502 -27.99 14.29 -19.24
N LEU A 503 -26.87 14.80 -18.72
CA LEU A 503 -26.63 14.93 -17.28
C LEU A 503 -27.64 15.87 -16.59
N GLU A 504 -27.96 17.00 -17.20
CA GLU A 504 -28.99 17.93 -16.71
C GLU A 504 -30.37 17.25 -16.63
N GLN A 505 -30.73 16.48 -17.66
CA GLN A 505 -31.99 15.75 -17.69
C GLN A 505 -32.02 14.62 -16.66
N VAL A 506 -30.91 13.92 -16.42
CA VAL A 506 -30.80 12.92 -15.33
C VAL A 506 -31.08 13.56 -13.97
N LEU A 507 -30.55 14.76 -13.70
CA LEU A 507 -30.79 15.49 -12.45
C LEU A 507 -32.25 15.94 -12.29
N GLU A 508 -32.93 16.23 -13.41
CA GLU A 508 -34.34 16.63 -13.45
C GLU A 508 -35.28 15.45 -13.20
N VAL A 509 -35.03 14.30 -13.83
CA VAL A 509 -35.91 13.12 -13.73
C VAL A 509 -35.64 12.27 -12.49
N ALA A 510 -34.48 12.42 -11.85
CA ALA A 510 -34.09 11.71 -10.63
C ALA A 510 -33.62 12.66 -9.50
N PRO A 511 -34.49 13.59 -9.05
CA PRO A 511 -34.12 14.61 -8.08
C PRO A 511 -33.80 14.04 -6.69
N THR A 512 -34.38 12.90 -6.30
CA THR A 512 -34.20 12.32 -4.96
C THR A 512 -33.21 11.18 -4.91
N THR A 513 -32.99 10.47 -6.02
CA THR A 513 -32.14 9.27 -6.05
C THR A 513 -30.75 9.48 -6.67
N CYS A 514 -30.58 10.44 -7.58
CA CYS A 514 -29.24 10.76 -8.07
C CYS A 514 -28.36 11.31 -6.93
N ARG A 515 -27.16 10.76 -6.78
CA ARG A 515 -26.18 11.14 -5.76
C ARG A 515 -24.88 11.68 -6.36
N GLY A 516 -24.77 11.74 -7.68
CA GLY A 516 -23.68 12.46 -8.32
C GLY A 516 -23.04 11.82 -9.54
N PHE A 517 -21.98 12.49 -9.97
CA PHE A 517 -21.21 12.17 -11.16
C PHE A 517 -19.72 12.04 -10.80
N VAL A 518 -19.07 11.02 -11.32
CA VAL A 518 -17.65 10.74 -11.05
C VAL A 518 -16.81 11.16 -12.25
N TYR A 519 -15.75 11.91 -11.96
CA TYR A 519 -14.70 12.34 -12.88
C TYR A 519 -13.35 11.94 -12.30
N ALA A 520 -12.48 11.31 -13.08
CA ALA A 520 -11.24 10.70 -12.56
C ALA A 520 -10.04 11.00 -13.46
N GLU A 521 -8.86 11.22 -12.90
CA GLU A 521 -7.59 11.39 -13.65
C GLU A 521 -7.61 12.46 -14.76
N MET A 522 -8.27 13.59 -14.51
CA MET A 522 -8.43 14.73 -15.43
C MET A 522 -7.60 15.93 -14.96
N ASP A 523 -6.36 15.70 -14.56
CA ASP A 523 -5.51 16.65 -13.84
C ASP A 523 -4.80 17.69 -14.71
N ASP A 524 -4.65 17.42 -16.01
CA ASP A 524 -3.96 18.28 -16.98
C ASP A 524 -4.72 19.59 -17.24
N VAL A 525 -4.15 20.70 -16.78
CA VAL A 525 -4.73 22.06 -16.93
C VAL A 525 -4.61 22.61 -18.36
N ASP A 526 -3.70 22.07 -19.16
CA ASP A 526 -3.47 22.50 -20.53
C ASP A 526 -4.37 21.77 -21.53
N ASP A 527 -5.03 20.69 -21.11
CA ASP A 527 -5.99 19.97 -21.95
C ASP A 527 -7.25 20.82 -22.21
N PRO A 528 -7.53 21.21 -23.48
CA PRO A 528 -8.71 22.02 -23.82
C PRO A 528 -10.03 21.39 -23.38
N ARG A 529 -10.08 20.05 -23.27
CA ARG A 529 -11.26 19.33 -22.79
C ARG A 529 -11.49 19.55 -21.31
N VAL A 530 -10.43 19.55 -20.51
CA VAL A 530 -10.50 19.83 -19.07
C VAL A 530 -10.90 21.28 -18.85
N GLN A 531 -10.30 22.23 -19.59
CA GLN A 531 -10.69 23.64 -19.53
C GLN A 531 -12.17 23.85 -19.86
N HIS A 532 -12.66 23.24 -20.93
CA HIS A 532 -14.07 23.32 -21.31
C HIS A 532 -14.99 22.64 -20.29
N PHE A 533 -14.59 21.49 -19.75
CA PHE A 533 -15.35 20.85 -18.67
C PHE A 533 -15.47 21.77 -17.44
N VAL A 534 -14.38 22.38 -16.99
CA VAL A 534 -14.38 23.29 -15.83
C VAL A 534 -15.23 24.53 -16.08
N ARG A 535 -15.12 25.15 -17.27
CA ARG A 535 -15.76 26.44 -17.56
C ARG A 535 -17.19 26.34 -18.10
N GLU A 536 -17.58 25.21 -18.68
CA GLU A 536 -18.93 25.01 -19.25
C GLU A 536 -19.75 23.95 -18.53
N TYR A 537 -19.19 22.76 -18.27
CA TYR A 537 -19.95 21.66 -17.66
C TYR A 537 -20.23 21.93 -16.18
N VAL A 538 -19.22 22.29 -15.39
CA VAL A 538 -19.40 22.47 -13.94
C VAL A 538 -20.45 23.55 -13.60
N PRO A 539 -20.44 24.75 -14.20
CA PRO A 539 -21.46 25.77 -13.90
C PRO A 539 -22.88 25.31 -14.26
N ARG A 540 -23.05 24.60 -15.37
CA ARG A 540 -24.34 24.04 -15.80
C ARG A 540 -24.84 22.96 -14.83
N LEU A 541 -23.96 22.03 -14.43
CA LEU A 541 -24.28 21.02 -13.42
C LEU A 541 -24.64 21.66 -12.08
N ALA A 542 -23.90 22.66 -11.62
CA ALA A 542 -24.20 23.39 -10.39
C ALA A 542 -25.60 24.01 -10.43
N LYS A 543 -25.94 24.67 -11.55
CA LYS A 543 -27.27 25.25 -11.76
C LYS A 543 -28.37 24.18 -11.74
N ALA A 544 -28.17 23.06 -12.45
CA ALA A 544 -29.15 21.98 -12.52
C ALA A 544 -29.36 21.29 -11.16
N ILE A 545 -28.28 21.00 -10.42
CA ILE A 545 -28.34 20.40 -9.08
C ILE A 545 -29.17 21.29 -8.14
N ARG A 546 -28.86 22.60 -8.09
CA ARG A 546 -29.55 23.56 -7.23
C ARG A 546 -31.01 23.78 -7.64
N LYS A 547 -31.28 23.92 -8.95
CA LYS A 547 -32.65 24.09 -9.49
C LYS A 547 -33.56 22.93 -9.07
N ASN A 548 -33.06 21.70 -9.19
CA ASN A 548 -33.84 20.49 -8.89
C ASN A 548 -33.79 20.09 -7.41
N LYS A 549 -33.13 20.89 -6.55
CA LYS A 549 -32.88 20.57 -5.12
C LYS A 549 -32.27 19.17 -4.93
N ASN A 550 -31.43 18.77 -5.89
CA ASN A 550 -30.81 17.46 -5.94
C ASN A 550 -29.64 17.40 -4.93
N ARG A 551 -29.38 16.23 -4.34
CA ARG A 551 -28.26 16.00 -3.40
C ARG A 551 -27.01 15.46 -4.11
N ALA A 552 -26.95 15.55 -5.43
CA ALA A 552 -25.84 15.10 -6.25
C ALA A 552 -24.55 15.87 -5.95
N LYS A 553 -23.43 15.15 -5.96
CA LYS A 553 -22.07 15.70 -5.87
C LYS A 553 -21.27 15.41 -7.14
N LEU A 554 -20.24 16.20 -7.39
CA LEU A 554 -19.21 15.94 -8.39
C LEU A 554 -18.01 15.31 -7.66
N TYR A 555 -17.83 14.01 -7.86
CA TYR A 555 -16.73 13.26 -7.26
C TYR A 555 -15.51 13.34 -8.17
N PHE A 556 -14.45 14.00 -7.70
CA PHE A 556 -13.18 14.13 -8.42
C PHE A 556 -12.18 13.13 -7.87
N ARG A 557 -11.72 12.16 -8.65
CA ARG A 557 -10.76 11.12 -8.23
C ARG A 557 -9.39 11.40 -8.83
N TYR A 558 -8.49 11.96 -8.02
CA TYR A 558 -7.16 12.39 -8.49
C TYR A 558 -6.03 11.82 -7.65
N LYS A 559 -4.87 11.67 -8.31
CA LYS A 559 -3.69 10.94 -7.81
C LYS A 559 -2.70 11.83 -7.10
N ASN A 560 -1.62 11.21 -6.62
CA ASN A 560 -0.38 11.88 -6.22
C ASN A 560 -0.64 13.01 -5.21
N THR A 561 -0.02 14.16 -5.44
CA THR A 561 -0.13 15.35 -4.61
C THR A 561 -1.27 16.26 -5.06
N PHE A 562 -2.21 15.81 -5.91
CA PHE A 562 -3.19 16.70 -6.54
C PHE A 562 -3.91 17.61 -5.56
N TRP A 563 -4.43 17.03 -4.48
CA TRP A 563 -5.19 17.79 -3.48
C TRP A 563 -4.32 18.69 -2.59
N GLY A 564 -3.03 18.39 -2.47
CA GLY A 564 -2.07 19.23 -1.76
C GLY A 564 -1.56 20.37 -2.63
N LEU A 565 -1.14 20.06 -3.86
CA LEU A 565 -0.34 20.93 -4.72
C LEU A 565 -0.97 21.20 -6.10
N THR A 566 -1.29 20.19 -6.92
CA THR A 566 -1.76 20.39 -8.32
C THR A 566 -3.03 21.26 -8.39
N ASN A 567 -3.93 21.13 -7.41
CA ASN A 567 -5.14 21.95 -7.33
C ASN A 567 -4.88 23.45 -7.09
N LYS A 568 -3.63 23.84 -6.82
CA LYS A 568 -3.18 25.23 -6.71
C LYS A 568 -2.76 25.85 -8.05
N LEU A 569 -2.83 25.09 -9.16
CA LEU A 569 -2.68 25.68 -10.49
C LEU A 569 -3.92 26.54 -10.86
N PRO A 570 -3.77 27.58 -11.71
CA PRO A 570 -4.81 28.60 -11.93
C PRO A 570 -6.20 28.04 -12.28
N LEU A 571 -6.29 27.12 -13.25
CA LEU A 571 -7.57 26.52 -13.66
C LEU A 571 -8.28 25.82 -12.50
N TRP A 572 -7.52 25.11 -11.67
CA TRP A 572 -8.07 24.41 -10.51
C TRP A 572 -8.46 25.36 -9.38
N GLN A 573 -7.80 26.51 -9.25
CA GLN A 573 -8.24 27.56 -8.32
C GLN A 573 -9.59 28.16 -8.71
N GLU A 574 -9.85 28.36 -10.00
CA GLU A 574 -11.16 28.82 -10.51
C GLU A 574 -12.30 27.87 -10.07
N LEU A 575 -12.02 26.56 -10.01
CA LEU A 575 -12.99 25.54 -9.62
C LEU A 575 -13.07 25.36 -8.10
N PHE A 576 -11.98 24.95 -7.47
CA PHE A 576 -11.97 24.42 -6.10
C PHE A 576 -11.89 25.49 -5.02
N PHE A 577 -11.39 26.69 -5.34
CA PHE A 577 -11.11 27.74 -4.35
C PHE A 577 -11.90 29.03 -4.60
N SER A 578 -12.84 29.03 -5.57
CA SER A 578 -13.66 30.20 -5.91
C SER A 578 -14.84 30.46 -4.96
N ASN A 579 -15.09 29.56 -4.01
CA ASN A 579 -16.26 29.55 -3.12
C ASN A 579 -17.63 29.42 -3.83
N LYS A 580 -17.64 29.12 -5.14
CA LYS A 580 -18.88 29.05 -5.95
C LYS A 580 -19.55 27.68 -5.93
N TYR A 581 -18.84 26.63 -5.52
CA TYR A 581 -19.24 25.23 -5.77
C TYR A 581 -19.09 24.32 -4.54
N ASN A 582 -18.83 24.88 -3.36
CA ASN A 582 -18.44 24.16 -2.14
C ASN A 582 -19.48 23.08 -1.75
N ASP A 583 -20.76 23.35 -2.04
CA ASP A 583 -21.94 22.52 -1.81
C ASP A 583 -22.07 21.33 -2.77
N ILE A 584 -21.39 21.33 -3.92
CA ILE A 584 -21.52 20.27 -4.93
C ILE A 584 -20.24 19.47 -5.15
N LEU A 585 -19.08 19.94 -4.70
CA LEU A 585 -17.80 19.28 -4.91
C LEU A 585 -17.56 18.21 -3.84
N ALA A 586 -17.02 17.06 -4.26
CA ALA A 586 -16.56 15.99 -3.37
C ALA A 586 -15.17 15.48 -3.80
N PRO A 587 -14.09 16.09 -3.31
CA PRO A 587 -12.72 15.61 -3.54
C PRO A 587 -12.55 14.16 -3.08
N ALA A 588 -11.98 13.32 -3.94
CA ALA A 588 -11.69 11.92 -3.67
C ALA A 588 -10.28 11.58 -4.18
N SER A 589 -9.63 10.58 -3.59
CA SER A 589 -8.35 10.13 -4.11
C SER A 589 -8.49 9.14 -5.26
N GLU A 590 -7.41 8.91 -5.99
CA GLU A 590 -7.19 7.79 -6.91
C GLU A 590 -5.80 7.22 -6.57
N ASP A 591 -5.61 6.73 -5.34
CA ASP A 591 -4.28 6.38 -4.78
C ASP A 591 -3.65 5.10 -5.36
N THR A 592 -4.11 4.67 -6.53
CA THR A 592 -3.55 3.57 -7.29
C THR A 592 -2.19 3.96 -7.87
N SER A 593 -1.14 3.18 -7.59
CA SER A 593 0.23 3.50 -8.00
C SER A 593 0.64 4.88 -7.43
N ASN A 594 0.41 5.07 -6.12
CA ASN A 594 0.71 6.30 -5.38
C ASN A 594 1.64 6.00 -4.18
N ARG A 595 2.29 7.05 -3.70
CA ARG A 595 3.40 7.10 -2.73
C ARG A 595 3.30 8.33 -1.80
N THR A 596 2.30 9.18 -2.03
CA THR A 596 2.03 10.44 -1.32
C THR A 596 0.57 10.51 -0.86
N GLN A 597 0.03 9.38 -0.40
CA GLN A 597 -1.36 9.29 0.06
C GLN A 597 -1.62 10.19 1.27
N ASP A 598 -0.60 10.38 2.10
CA ASP A 598 -0.58 11.32 3.21
C ASP A 598 -0.80 12.77 2.73
N ILE A 599 -0.07 13.22 1.69
CA ILE A 599 -0.23 14.57 1.11
C ILE A 599 -1.60 14.72 0.43
N ASN A 600 -2.08 13.66 -0.23
CA ASN A 600 -3.40 13.64 -0.83
C ASN A 600 -4.51 13.79 0.23
N LEU A 601 -4.35 13.12 1.37
CA LEU A 601 -5.26 13.23 2.51
C LEU A 601 -5.22 14.63 3.12
N THR A 602 -4.04 15.18 3.43
CA THR A 602 -3.93 16.49 4.08
C THR A 602 -4.46 17.63 3.24
N GLY A 603 -4.35 17.55 1.91
CA GLY A 603 -4.98 18.47 0.98
C GLY A 603 -6.51 18.44 1.03
N ARG A 604 -7.11 17.23 1.04
CA ARG A 604 -8.58 17.08 1.14
C ARG A 604 -9.12 17.55 2.49
N VAL A 605 -8.43 17.21 3.58
CA VAL A 605 -8.76 17.70 4.92
C VAL A 605 -8.65 19.22 4.98
N GLY A 606 -7.62 19.81 4.38
CA GLY A 606 -7.47 21.27 4.32
C GLY A 606 -8.59 21.96 3.57
N MET A 607 -9.02 21.41 2.43
CA MET A 607 -10.17 21.95 1.69
C MET A 607 -11.46 21.91 2.51
N PHE A 608 -11.73 20.80 3.21
CA PHE A 608 -12.93 20.64 4.03
C PHE A 608 -12.93 21.57 5.24
N VAL A 609 -11.83 21.59 6.01
CA VAL A 609 -11.75 22.36 7.25
C VAL A 609 -11.70 23.86 6.98
N ALA A 610 -11.01 24.31 5.92
CA ALA A 610 -11.00 25.71 5.50
C ALA A 610 -12.32 26.14 4.83
N GLY A 611 -13.25 25.22 4.58
CA GLY A 611 -14.58 25.51 4.06
C GLY A 611 -14.65 25.74 2.55
N TYR A 612 -13.62 25.35 1.80
CA TYR A 612 -13.63 25.37 0.33
C TYR A 612 -14.51 24.26 -0.28
N VAL A 613 -14.76 23.20 0.48
CA VAL A 613 -15.76 22.17 0.17
C VAL A 613 -16.55 21.82 1.42
N ASP A 614 -17.83 21.51 1.25
CA ASP A 614 -18.68 21.04 2.34
C ASP A 614 -18.46 19.54 2.61
N ASP A 615 -17.88 18.82 1.65
CA ASP A 615 -17.74 17.37 1.66
C ASP A 615 -16.45 16.94 0.95
N PHE A 616 -15.84 15.87 1.45
CA PHE A 616 -14.89 15.07 0.69
C PHE A 616 -15.18 13.59 0.86
N ALA A 617 -14.70 12.78 -0.08
CA ALA A 617 -14.98 11.36 -0.13
C ALA A 617 -13.77 10.52 0.23
N MET A 618 -14.02 9.48 1.02
CA MET A 618 -13.08 8.37 1.18
C MET A 618 -13.08 7.50 -0.08
N ARG A 619 -11.94 6.88 -0.39
CA ARG A 619 -11.85 5.87 -1.45
C ARG A 619 -11.10 4.65 -0.97
N LEU A 620 -11.80 3.52 -0.95
CA LEU A 620 -11.28 2.23 -0.54
C LEU A 620 -11.50 1.29 -1.71
N ILE A 621 -10.45 0.89 -2.40
CA ILE A 621 -10.55 -0.03 -3.53
C ILE A 621 -9.36 -0.99 -3.58
N ASP A 622 -9.55 -2.09 -4.31
CA ASP A 622 -8.68 -3.26 -4.37
C ASP A 622 -7.24 -3.04 -4.87
N ASP A 623 -6.92 -1.86 -5.41
CA ASP A 623 -5.57 -1.50 -5.82
C ASP A 623 -4.90 -0.42 -4.96
N ASN A 624 -5.51 0.00 -3.84
CA ASN A 624 -4.85 0.87 -2.87
C ASN A 624 -3.47 0.34 -2.39
N PRO A 625 -3.22 -0.98 -2.16
CA PRO A 625 -1.90 -1.49 -1.78
C PRO A 625 -0.89 -1.48 -2.95
N THR A 626 -0.96 -0.51 -3.85
CA THR A 626 -0.09 -0.42 -5.03
C THR A 626 0.71 0.87 -4.98
N SER A 627 1.95 0.82 -4.49
CA SER A 627 2.89 1.94 -4.62
C SER A 627 3.63 1.89 -5.94
N TRP A 628 4.17 0.72 -6.29
CA TRP A 628 4.74 0.41 -7.59
C TRP A 628 4.22 -0.94 -8.05
N ARG A 629 3.61 -0.99 -9.25
CA ARG A 629 2.78 -2.11 -9.69
C ARG A 629 3.49 -3.48 -9.67
N PRO A 630 4.73 -3.63 -10.19
CA PRO A 630 5.42 -4.93 -10.23
C PRO A 630 5.73 -5.50 -8.84
N LEU A 631 5.74 -4.67 -7.80
CA LEU A 631 6.11 -5.03 -6.42
C LEU A 631 4.95 -4.84 -5.43
N SER A 632 3.74 -4.61 -5.93
CA SER A 632 2.55 -4.49 -5.09
C SER A 632 2.20 -5.87 -4.53
N PRO A 633 1.87 -6.04 -3.25
CA PRO A 633 1.59 -7.35 -2.67
C PRO A 633 0.45 -8.13 -3.37
N GLY A 634 -0.50 -7.44 -4.00
CA GLY A 634 -1.64 -8.08 -4.68
C GLY A 634 -2.62 -8.76 -3.71
N GLY A 635 -3.75 -9.22 -4.24
CA GLY A 635 -4.71 -10.14 -3.60
C GLY A 635 -4.92 -10.08 -2.08
N GLN A 636 -5.14 -8.88 -1.50
CA GLN A 636 -5.29 -8.71 -0.05
C GLN A 636 -6.50 -9.48 0.51
N LYS A 637 -6.29 -10.40 1.45
CA LYS A 637 -7.35 -11.16 2.11
C LYS A 637 -7.91 -10.42 3.33
N SER A 638 -7.10 -9.63 4.02
CA SER A 638 -7.56 -8.90 5.20
C SER A 638 -8.21 -7.58 4.82
N ILE A 639 -9.37 -7.27 5.41
CA ILE A 639 -9.98 -5.93 5.28
C ILE A 639 -9.22 -4.85 6.07
N SER A 640 -8.33 -5.25 7.00
CA SER A 640 -7.69 -4.36 7.96
C SER A 640 -7.12 -3.06 7.34
N PRO A 641 -6.33 -3.07 6.25
CA PRO A 641 -5.78 -1.84 5.69
C PRO A 641 -6.86 -0.87 5.21
N TYR A 642 -7.90 -1.38 4.55
CA TYR A 642 -9.03 -0.58 4.04
C TYR A 642 -9.90 -0.03 5.16
N LEU A 643 -10.20 -0.85 6.17
CA LEU A 643 -10.98 -0.47 7.35
C LEU A 643 -10.33 0.71 8.07
N ARG A 644 -9.05 0.54 8.44
CA ARG A 644 -8.28 1.53 9.19
C ARG A 644 -8.16 2.84 8.41
N GLN A 645 -7.90 2.76 7.10
CA GLN A 645 -7.84 3.91 6.21
C GLN A 645 -9.20 4.66 6.15
N GLY A 646 -10.31 3.92 6.01
CA GLY A 646 -11.66 4.49 5.98
C GLY A 646 -12.02 5.22 7.27
N VAL A 647 -11.69 4.62 8.42
CA VAL A 647 -11.91 5.22 9.75
C VAL A 647 -11.10 6.51 9.90
N MET A 648 -9.84 6.54 9.46
CA MET A 648 -9.04 7.77 9.53
C MET A 648 -9.60 8.89 8.66
N MET A 649 -10.03 8.61 7.43
CA MET A 649 -10.68 9.62 6.58
C MET A 649 -12.00 10.12 7.20
N ALA A 650 -12.81 9.22 7.74
CA ALA A 650 -14.06 9.55 8.43
C ALA A 650 -13.82 10.43 9.68
N ALA A 651 -12.79 10.12 10.46
CA ALA A 651 -12.41 10.87 11.66
C ALA A 651 -11.96 12.32 11.37
N TYR A 652 -11.64 12.64 10.11
CA TYR A 652 -11.35 13.99 9.62
C TYR A 652 -12.46 14.58 8.72
N GLY A 653 -13.65 13.96 8.71
CA GLY A 653 -14.85 14.55 8.11
C GLY A 653 -15.34 13.92 6.80
N ALA A 654 -14.68 12.88 6.28
CA ALA A 654 -15.18 12.20 5.09
C ALA A 654 -16.48 11.44 5.40
N LYS A 655 -17.65 11.94 4.96
CA LYS A 655 -18.93 11.20 5.09
C LYS A 655 -19.43 10.57 3.78
N HIS A 656 -18.80 10.92 2.66
CA HIS A 656 -19.00 10.26 1.37
C HIS A 656 -17.92 9.18 1.17
N GLY A 657 -18.25 8.10 0.45
CA GLY A 657 -17.29 7.05 0.15
C GLY A 657 -17.49 6.44 -1.23
N VAL A 658 -16.38 6.18 -1.93
CA VAL A 658 -16.31 5.26 -3.07
C VAL A 658 -15.62 4.00 -2.57
N VAL A 659 -16.42 3.00 -2.24
CA VAL A 659 -15.97 1.82 -1.50
C VAL A 659 -16.23 0.58 -2.34
N ALA A 660 -15.15 -0.01 -2.83
CA ALA A 660 -15.13 -1.31 -3.45
C ALA A 660 -14.22 -2.22 -2.65
N ASP A 661 -14.61 -3.47 -2.54
CA ASP A 661 -13.80 -4.49 -1.92
C ASP A 661 -13.41 -5.51 -3.00
N ASN A 662 -12.30 -6.20 -2.78
CA ASN A 662 -11.80 -7.20 -3.69
C ASN A 662 -12.54 -8.55 -3.46
N ASN A 663 -12.20 -9.57 -4.25
CA ASN A 663 -12.81 -10.89 -4.14
C ASN A 663 -12.06 -11.86 -3.21
N PHE A 664 -10.85 -11.50 -2.77
CA PHE A 664 -10.04 -12.20 -1.78
C PHE A 664 -10.44 -11.90 -0.33
N THR A 665 -11.05 -10.74 -0.08
CA THR A 665 -11.32 -10.27 1.27
C THR A 665 -12.20 -11.22 2.06
N GLU A 666 -11.74 -11.59 3.24
CA GLU A 666 -12.43 -12.46 4.18
C GLU A 666 -13.56 -11.73 4.93
N GLU A 667 -14.60 -12.47 5.29
CA GLU A 667 -15.65 -11.98 6.17
C GLU A 667 -15.10 -11.76 7.59
N PRO A 668 -15.62 -10.77 8.35
CA PRO A 668 -16.79 -9.93 8.06
C PRO A 668 -16.53 -8.78 7.06
N GLY A 669 -15.29 -8.60 6.58
CA GLY A 669 -14.96 -7.66 5.53
C GLY A 669 -15.44 -6.22 5.81
N LEU A 670 -16.02 -5.57 4.80
CA LEU A 670 -16.57 -4.21 4.93
C LEU A 670 -17.72 -4.08 5.95
N ASN A 671 -18.31 -5.18 6.44
CA ASN A 671 -19.32 -5.12 7.49
C ASN A 671 -18.78 -4.49 8.78
N ILE A 672 -17.46 -4.59 9.05
CA ILE A 672 -16.86 -3.89 10.20
C ILE A 672 -16.99 -2.37 10.05
N LEU A 673 -16.60 -1.82 8.90
CA LEU A 673 -16.67 -0.38 8.64
C LEU A 673 -18.13 0.12 8.66
N PHE A 674 -19.02 -0.60 7.98
CA PHE A 674 -20.45 -0.24 7.97
C PHE A 674 -21.10 -0.42 9.33
N GLY A 675 -20.66 -1.39 10.13
CA GLY A 675 -21.06 -1.58 11.52
C GLY A 675 -20.65 -0.39 12.40
N LEU A 676 -19.42 0.09 12.28
CA LEU A 676 -18.95 1.29 12.98
C LEU A 676 -19.80 2.52 12.64
N MET A 677 -20.10 2.72 11.36
CA MET A 677 -20.94 3.83 10.89
C MET A 677 -22.37 3.70 11.44
N LYS A 678 -23.01 2.53 11.28
CA LYS A 678 -24.42 2.32 11.65
C LYS A 678 -24.65 2.23 13.15
N SER A 679 -23.71 1.70 13.93
CA SER A 679 -23.77 1.71 15.40
C SER A 679 -23.62 3.13 15.96
N GLY A 680 -22.93 4.01 15.23
CA GLY A 680 -22.60 5.36 15.65
C GLY A 680 -21.36 5.45 16.54
N ALA A 681 -20.64 4.34 16.72
CA ALA A 681 -19.30 4.35 17.30
C ALA A 681 -18.35 5.24 16.49
N LEU A 682 -18.45 5.19 15.16
CA LEU A 682 -17.83 6.16 14.25
C LEU A 682 -18.81 7.30 13.96
N PRO A 683 -18.60 8.51 14.52
CA PRO A 683 -19.50 9.64 14.32
C PRO A 683 -19.31 10.28 12.93
N ILE A 684 -20.35 10.96 12.42
CA ILE A 684 -20.19 11.93 11.33
C ILE A 684 -19.52 13.17 11.92
N VAL A 685 -18.31 13.48 11.46
CA VAL A 685 -17.49 14.56 12.03
C VAL A 685 -17.69 15.85 11.25
N LYS A 686 -18.12 16.91 11.94
CA LYS A 686 -18.15 18.28 11.41
C LYS A 686 -16.80 18.95 11.59
N LYS A 687 -16.44 19.87 10.69
CA LYS A 687 -15.11 20.53 10.68
C LYS A 687 -14.78 21.24 11.99
N GLU A 688 -15.76 21.87 12.63
CA GLU A 688 -15.61 22.57 13.92
C GLU A 688 -15.35 21.63 15.11
N ASN A 689 -15.64 20.33 14.96
CA ASN A 689 -15.45 19.34 16.01
C ASN A 689 -14.10 18.62 15.92
N ILE A 690 -13.29 18.87 14.88
CA ILE A 690 -11.95 18.31 14.74
C ILE A 690 -11.00 19.09 15.65
N MET A 691 -10.49 18.44 16.70
CA MET A 691 -9.63 19.04 17.72
C MET A 691 -8.16 18.68 17.56
N SER A 692 -7.81 17.90 16.53
CA SER A 692 -6.47 17.39 16.23
C SER A 692 -5.76 18.17 15.11
N ILE A 693 -6.07 19.45 14.93
CA ILE A 693 -5.38 20.37 14.00
C ILE A 693 -4.83 21.56 14.78
N GLY A 694 -3.50 21.65 14.87
CA GLY A 694 -2.81 22.70 15.65
C GLY A 694 -2.08 23.72 14.79
N SER A 695 -1.71 23.35 13.57
CA SER A 695 -0.99 24.21 12.62
C SER A 695 -1.36 23.87 11.19
N TRP A 696 -1.04 24.77 10.26
CA TRP A 696 -1.33 24.61 8.83
C TRP A 696 -0.07 24.73 7.96
N HIS A 697 -0.16 24.18 6.76
CA HIS A 697 0.80 24.46 5.68
C HIS A 697 0.08 25.10 4.51
N LEU A 698 0.54 26.28 4.10
CA LEU A 698 -0.08 27.04 3.02
C LEU A 698 0.80 27.01 1.77
N ILE A 699 0.16 26.90 0.61
CA ILE A 699 0.83 26.96 -0.68
C ILE A 699 0.63 28.35 -1.30
N LYS A 700 1.74 29.01 -1.61
CA LYS A 700 1.83 30.27 -2.33
C LYS A 700 2.63 30.04 -3.63
N ASP A 701 2.08 30.44 -4.77
CA ASP A 701 2.75 30.41 -6.08
C ASP A 701 3.40 29.05 -6.41
N VAL A 702 2.58 27.97 -6.43
CA VAL A 702 3.05 26.59 -6.56
C VAL A 702 4.03 26.39 -7.74
N ASP A 703 5.11 25.63 -7.51
CA ASP A 703 6.09 25.30 -8.53
C ASP A 703 5.51 24.32 -9.56
N ALA A 704 5.11 24.83 -10.72
CA ALA A 704 4.54 24.03 -11.79
C ALA A 704 5.50 22.95 -12.32
N HIS A 705 6.82 23.18 -12.31
CA HIS A 705 7.79 22.18 -12.78
C HIS A 705 7.81 20.95 -11.86
N LEU A 706 7.74 21.17 -10.54
CA LEU A 706 7.59 20.09 -9.57
C LEU A 706 6.31 19.30 -9.85
N ILE A 707 5.18 19.97 -10.04
CA ILE A 707 3.89 19.32 -10.34
C ILE A 707 3.97 18.45 -11.60
N HIS A 708 4.47 18.98 -12.71
CA HIS A 708 4.56 18.23 -13.96
C HIS A 708 5.44 16.98 -13.82
N SER A 709 6.51 17.04 -13.03
CA SER A 709 7.36 15.86 -12.75
C SER A 709 6.65 14.80 -11.91
N ILE A 710 5.85 15.23 -10.92
CA ILE A 710 5.07 14.35 -10.05
C ILE A 710 3.99 13.63 -10.85
N ASP A 711 3.23 14.37 -11.67
CA ASP A 711 2.05 13.85 -12.35
C ASP A 711 2.39 13.04 -13.61
N SER A 712 3.64 13.14 -14.10
CA SER A 712 4.25 12.24 -15.10
C SER A 712 4.53 10.81 -14.56
N HIS A 713 3.71 10.31 -13.64
CA HIS A 713 3.95 9.12 -12.81
C HIS A 713 4.22 7.80 -13.55
N HIS A 714 3.76 7.66 -14.80
CA HIS A 714 4.04 6.47 -15.60
C HIS A 714 5.47 6.42 -16.15
N SER A 715 6.18 7.55 -16.22
CA SER A 715 7.57 7.59 -16.66
C SER A 715 8.52 7.32 -15.50
N LEU A 716 9.37 6.30 -15.63
CA LEU A 716 10.46 6.06 -14.68
C LEU A 716 11.73 6.83 -15.06
N LYS A 717 11.81 7.35 -16.28
CA LYS A 717 12.97 8.08 -16.81
C LYS A 717 13.02 9.54 -16.36
N GLN A 718 12.94 9.76 -15.05
CA GLN A 718 12.82 11.10 -14.45
C GLN A 718 13.86 11.39 -13.36
N TYR A 719 14.77 10.45 -13.10
CA TYR A 719 15.77 10.59 -12.04
C TYR A 719 16.53 11.91 -12.07
N LYS A 720 16.47 12.62 -10.94
CA LYS A 720 17.33 13.77 -10.64
C LYS A 720 17.79 13.69 -9.18
N PRO A 721 19.09 13.84 -8.90
CA PRO A 721 19.57 13.87 -7.51
C PRO A 721 19.01 15.06 -6.71
N THR A 722 18.63 16.15 -7.41
CA THR A 722 18.03 17.35 -6.83
C THR A 722 16.58 17.16 -6.36
N ASP A 723 15.90 16.06 -6.70
CA ASP A 723 14.54 15.77 -6.19
C ASP A 723 14.51 15.63 -4.64
N THR A 724 15.69 15.54 -4.02
CA THR A 724 15.90 15.52 -2.58
C THR A 724 15.93 16.91 -1.93
N GLU A 725 15.94 17.98 -2.73
CA GLU A 725 16.06 19.36 -2.27
C GLU A 725 14.69 20.05 -2.09
N ASP A 726 13.64 19.47 -2.68
CA ASP A 726 12.26 19.99 -2.59
C ASP A 726 11.68 19.79 -1.20
N LEU A 727 10.78 20.69 -0.77
CA LEU A 727 10.04 20.53 0.49
C LEU A 727 9.06 19.34 0.43
N PHE A 728 8.53 19.04 -0.75
CA PHE A 728 7.81 17.81 -1.04
C PHE A 728 8.72 16.89 -1.88
N SER A 729 9.73 16.33 -1.23
CA SER A 729 10.85 15.64 -1.88
C SER A 729 10.52 14.21 -2.29
N VAL A 730 11.31 13.73 -3.26
CA VAL A 730 11.35 12.33 -3.74
C VAL A 730 9.97 11.76 -4.02
N THR A 731 9.10 12.59 -4.58
CA THR A 731 7.70 12.24 -4.80
C THR A 731 7.54 11.45 -6.10
N GLN A 732 8.36 11.63 -7.14
CA GLN A 732 8.22 10.97 -8.43
C GLN A 732 8.25 9.42 -8.32
N MET A 733 7.57 8.71 -9.24
CA MET A 733 7.36 7.24 -9.16
C MET A 733 8.65 6.43 -8.99
N HIS A 734 9.75 6.84 -9.64
CA HIS A 734 11.04 6.14 -9.57
C HIS A 734 11.71 6.18 -8.17
N TRP A 735 11.19 7.00 -7.26
CA TRP A 735 11.57 7.08 -5.84
C TRP A 735 10.71 6.23 -4.91
N ALA A 736 9.70 5.51 -5.41
CA ALA A 736 8.84 4.65 -4.58
C ALA A 736 9.69 3.74 -3.67
N GLY A 737 9.44 3.80 -2.37
CA GLY A 737 10.12 3.01 -1.33
C GLY A 737 11.32 3.71 -0.70
N THR A 738 11.72 4.90 -1.16
CA THR A 738 12.87 5.64 -0.60
C THR A 738 12.54 6.37 0.69
N ASP A 739 13.53 6.52 1.57
CA ASP A 739 13.42 7.34 2.78
C ASP A 739 13.25 8.83 2.41
N ILE A 740 12.64 9.61 3.29
CA ILE A 740 12.33 11.01 3.03
C ILE A 740 13.35 11.94 3.74
N PRO A 741 13.83 13.01 3.08
CA PRO A 741 14.71 14.01 3.70
C PRO A 741 14.12 14.63 4.98
N ALA A 742 14.99 15.00 5.92
CA ALA A 742 14.57 15.54 7.23
C ALA A 742 13.81 16.88 7.16
N HIS A 743 13.90 17.59 6.03
CA HIS A 743 13.22 18.87 5.80
C HIS A 743 11.85 18.71 5.14
N ASP A 744 11.49 17.49 4.68
CA ASP A 744 10.26 17.26 3.94
C ASP A 744 9.00 17.51 4.77
N TYR A 745 7.95 17.96 4.10
CA TYR A 745 6.63 18.18 4.69
C TYR A 745 6.09 16.96 5.43
N SER A 746 6.02 15.79 4.79
CA SER A 746 5.47 14.57 5.39
C SER A 746 6.26 14.12 6.60
N LYS A 747 7.59 14.29 6.58
CA LYS A 747 8.47 13.96 7.70
C LYS A 747 8.20 14.85 8.92
N ILE A 748 8.19 16.17 8.73
CA ILE A 748 8.02 17.15 9.81
C ILE A 748 6.57 17.19 10.31
N ALA A 749 5.62 17.25 9.40
CA ALA A 749 4.21 17.45 9.72
C ALA A 749 3.54 16.17 10.22
N LEU A 750 3.82 15.03 9.58
CA LEU A 750 3.02 13.81 9.71
C LEU A 750 3.82 12.63 10.28
N GLY A 751 5.15 12.74 10.40
CA GLY A 751 6.00 11.66 10.90
C GLY A 751 6.17 10.50 9.91
N VAL A 752 6.19 10.79 8.61
CA VAL A 752 6.39 9.79 7.55
C VAL A 752 7.88 9.59 7.29
N ASP A 753 8.33 8.33 7.25
CA ASP A 753 9.75 8.00 7.10
C ASP A 753 10.18 7.72 5.66
N TYR A 754 9.30 7.15 4.82
CA TYR A 754 9.61 6.72 3.46
C TYR A 754 8.38 6.77 2.55
N ARG A 755 8.54 6.76 1.22
CA ARG A 755 7.45 6.91 0.22
C ARG A 755 6.88 5.57 -0.26
N TRP A 756 5.94 4.97 0.47
CA TRP A 756 5.31 3.70 0.05
C TRP A 756 3.79 3.67 0.25
N LEU A 757 3.29 3.27 1.42
CA LEU A 757 1.86 3.06 1.70
C LEU A 757 1.37 3.94 2.87
N ASN A 758 1.61 5.25 2.75
CA ASN A 758 1.41 6.22 3.84
C ASN A 758 -0.05 6.69 3.98
N TYR A 759 -0.99 5.77 3.96
CA TYR A 759 -2.43 6.09 4.06
C TYR A 759 -2.84 6.65 5.43
N MET A 760 -2.11 6.29 6.48
CA MET A 760 -2.46 6.57 7.88
C MET A 760 -1.20 6.96 8.66
N PRO A 761 -0.62 8.14 8.40
CA PRO A 761 0.57 8.58 9.12
C PRO A 761 0.29 8.72 10.63
N VAL A 762 1.33 8.65 11.45
CA VAL A 762 1.23 8.74 12.92
C VAL A 762 0.86 10.13 13.43
N MET A 763 1.16 11.20 12.67
CA MET A 763 0.76 12.59 12.98
C MET A 763 1.16 13.04 14.41
N PRO A 764 2.47 13.04 14.76
CA PRO A 764 2.95 13.32 16.12
C PRO A 764 2.68 14.76 16.60
N ASN A 765 2.25 15.62 15.67
CA ASN A 765 1.91 17.03 15.88
C ASN A 765 0.42 17.32 15.62
N GLY A 766 -0.40 16.26 15.54
CA GLY A 766 -1.74 16.35 14.95
C GLY A 766 -1.68 16.44 13.42
N MET A 767 -2.85 16.60 12.81
CA MET A 767 -2.98 16.84 11.38
C MET A 767 -2.52 18.26 11.06
N VAL A 768 -1.67 18.40 10.04
CA VAL A 768 -1.24 19.70 9.49
C VAL A 768 -1.82 19.82 8.08
N PRO A 769 -3.07 20.25 7.91
CA PRO A 769 -3.70 20.31 6.60
C PRO A 769 -3.01 21.29 5.63
N ILE A 770 -3.17 21.02 4.33
CA ILE A 770 -2.63 21.88 3.26
C ILE A 770 -3.76 22.73 2.67
N ALA A 771 -3.55 24.04 2.57
CA ALA A 771 -4.52 25.00 2.02
C ALA A 771 -3.82 26.04 1.13
N PRO A 772 -4.55 26.83 0.32
CA PRO A 772 -3.95 27.92 -0.44
C PRO A 772 -3.66 29.13 0.50
N ILE A 773 -2.73 30.01 0.09
CA ILE A 773 -2.24 31.15 0.89
C ILE A 773 -3.35 32.11 1.35
N GLU A 774 -4.46 32.19 0.62
CA GLU A 774 -5.62 33.03 0.93
C GLU A 774 -6.21 32.71 2.32
N TYR A 775 -6.03 31.49 2.82
CA TYR A 775 -6.50 31.08 4.13
C TYR A 775 -5.69 31.66 5.30
N ALA A 776 -4.52 32.25 5.04
CA ALA A 776 -3.68 32.89 6.06
C ALA A 776 -4.46 33.90 6.92
N LYS A 777 -5.37 34.68 6.31
CA LYS A 777 -6.16 35.71 7.01
C LYS A 777 -7.00 35.14 8.15
N GLU A 778 -7.61 33.97 7.95
CA GLU A 778 -8.43 33.32 8.98
C GLU A 778 -7.54 32.72 10.09
N LEU A 779 -6.38 32.19 9.72
CA LEU A 779 -5.41 31.63 10.66
C LEU A 779 -4.80 32.72 11.56
N GLU A 780 -4.46 33.88 11.01
CA GLU A 780 -3.97 35.04 11.75
C GLU A 780 -5.00 35.54 12.77
N LYS A 781 -6.25 35.68 12.34
CA LYS A 781 -7.38 36.05 13.20
C LYS A 781 -7.55 35.08 14.38
N ASN A 782 -7.39 33.78 14.12
CA ASN A 782 -7.51 32.73 15.14
C ASN A 782 -6.19 32.44 15.88
N LYS A 783 -5.11 33.17 15.59
CA LYS A 783 -3.75 32.98 16.14
C LYS A 783 -3.21 31.55 15.95
N THR A 784 -3.63 30.89 14.89
CA THR A 784 -3.18 29.54 14.53
C THR A 784 -1.87 29.62 13.74
N PRO A 785 -0.79 28.94 14.18
CA PRO A 785 0.47 28.92 13.46
C PRO A 785 0.34 28.28 12.07
N TYR A 786 1.05 28.85 11.09
CA TYR A 786 1.10 28.27 9.75
C TYR A 786 2.46 28.50 9.10
N SER A 787 2.82 27.57 8.23
CA SER A 787 4.02 27.61 7.38
C SER A 787 3.62 27.87 5.94
N VAL A 788 4.54 28.34 5.12
CA VAL A 788 4.27 28.70 3.72
C VAL A 788 5.37 28.13 2.81
N SER A 789 4.98 27.59 1.67
CA SER A 789 5.90 27.13 0.63
C SER A 789 5.29 27.29 -0.77
N ASN A 790 6.10 27.04 -1.79
CA ASN A 790 5.60 26.80 -3.14
C ASN A 790 5.63 25.31 -3.55
N GLY A 791 5.81 24.40 -2.59
CA GLY A 791 6.03 22.97 -2.83
C GLY A 791 7.51 22.57 -2.97
N SER A 792 8.33 23.36 -3.66
CA SER A 792 9.78 23.11 -3.76
C SER A 792 10.55 23.78 -2.62
N LYS A 793 10.27 25.05 -2.34
CA LYS A 793 10.99 25.90 -1.40
C LYS A 793 10.03 26.45 -0.34
N GLY A 794 10.55 26.65 0.86
CA GLY A 794 9.83 27.37 1.92
C GLY A 794 9.75 28.86 1.63
N VAL A 795 8.85 29.57 2.29
CA VAL A 795 8.78 31.03 2.26
C VAL A 795 9.09 31.56 3.66
N SER A 796 10.15 32.36 3.78
CA SER A 796 10.57 33.02 5.02
C SER A 796 10.71 34.52 4.77
N ASN A 797 10.11 35.35 5.61
CA ASN A 797 10.08 36.81 5.46
C ASN A 797 9.62 37.29 4.06
N GLY A 798 8.74 36.54 3.42
CA GLY A 798 8.22 36.84 2.08
C GLY A 798 9.07 36.34 0.91
N GLU A 799 10.27 35.80 1.16
CA GLU A 799 11.17 35.29 0.13
C GLU A 799 11.25 33.75 0.11
N LEU A 800 11.56 33.19 -1.06
CA LEU A 800 11.75 31.75 -1.24
C LEU A 800 13.11 31.32 -0.67
N VAL A 801 13.08 30.34 0.22
CA VAL A 801 14.25 29.79 0.90
C VAL A 801 14.33 28.28 0.63
N ALA A 802 15.54 27.77 0.38
CA ALA A 802 15.78 26.34 0.19
C ALA A 802 15.19 25.52 1.34
N ALA A 803 14.55 24.38 1.04
CA ALA A 803 13.80 23.60 2.03
C ALA A 803 14.67 23.18 3.23
N LYS A 804 15.94 22.81 2.99
CA LYS A 804 16.92 22.49 4.03
C LYS A 804 17.13 23.63 5.03
N THR A 805 17.21 24.87 4.55
CA THR A 805 17.37 26.06 5.39
C THR A 805 16.06 26.41 6.10
N TYR A 806 14.92 26.24 5.43
CA TYR A 806 13.58 26.48 5.98
C TYR A 806 13.17 25.49 7.07
N MET A 807 13.79 24.30 7.12
CA MET A 807 13.46 23.20 8.03
C MET A 807 13.27 23.63 9.50
N SER A 808 14.15 24.47 10.03
CA SER A 808 14.10 24.88 11.44
C SER A 808 12.87 25.72 11.75
N GLU A 809 12.57 26.70 10.88
CA GLU A 809 11.38 27.54 10.99
C GLU A 809 10.11 26.70 10.89
N PHE A 810 10.05 25.76 9.94
CA PHE A 810 8.91 24.89 9.77
C PHE A 810 8.67 23.98 11.00
N LYS A 811 9.74 23.38 11.55
CA LYS A 811 9.65 22.59 12.79
C LYS A 811 9.14 23.42 13.97
N GLU A 812 9.60 24.66 14.10
CA GLU A 812 9.14 25.57 15.15
C GLU A 812 7.65 25.87 15.02
N ILE A 813 7.17 26.18 13.82
CA ILE A 813 5.75 26.45 13.53
C ILE A 813 4.88 25.25 13.91
N VAL A 814 5.26 24.04 13.48
CA VAL A 814 4.51 22.81 13.77
C VAL A 814 4.54 22.47 15.26
N SER A 815 5.68 22.69 15.93
CA SER A 815 5.81 22.52 17.39
C SER A 815 4.91 23.49 18.17
N LYS A 816 4.84 24.75 17.71
CA LYS A 816 3.92 25.77 18.26
C LYS A 816 2.46 25.38 18.05
N GLY A 817 2.12 24.77 16.92
CA GLY A 817 0.77 24.24 16.69
C GLY A 817 0.44 23.08 17.63
N LYS A 818 1.39 22.15 17.80
CA LYS A 818 1.25 21.02 18.73
C LYS A 818 0.99 21.47 20.16
N SER A 819 1.66 22.52 20.64
CA SER A 819 1.45 23.02 22.02
C SER A 819 0.07 23.65 22.25
N GLN A 820 -0.65 24.02 21.18
CA GLN A 820 -2.02 24.53 21.24
C GLN A 820 -3.08 23.41 21.23
N LEU A 821 -2.71 22.18 20.86
CA LEU A 821 -3.64 21.05 20.85
C LEU A 821 -4.01 20.64 22.27
N PRO A 822 -5.30 20.38 22.58
CA PRO A 822 -5.72 19.92 23.91
C PRO A 822 -5.32 18.47 24.19
N ILE A 823 -5.15 17.66 23.14
CA ILE A 823 -4.77 16.25 23.21
C ILE A 823 -3.64 16.02 22.22
N ILE A 824 -2.62 15.26 22.63
CA ILE A 824 -1.53 14.80 21.78
C ILE A 824 -1.42 13.28 21.93
N VAL A 825 -1.30 12.57 20.82
CA VAL A 825 -1.11 11.12 20.78
C VAL A 825 0.26 10.81 20.17
N ASN A 826 0.96 9.84 20.74
CA ASN A 826 2.14 9.22 20.14
C ASN A 826 1.91 7.71 20.02
N GLY A 827 2.35 7.11 18.90
CA GLY A 827 2.35 5.65 18.68
C GLY A 827 1.27 5.12 17.73
N ALA A 828 0.26 5.92 17.39
CA ALA A 828 -0.84 5.54 16.50
C ALA A 828 -1.17 6.65 15.50
N SER A 829 -1.85 6.30 14.40
CA SER A 829 -2.60 7.29 13.63
C SER A 829 -3.84 7.69 14.43
N TRP A 830 -4.20 8.97 14.48
CA TRP A 830 -5.21 9.42 15.45
C TRP A 830 -6.01 10.65 15.02
N SER A 831 -7.16 10.84 15.65
CA SER A 831 -7.96 12.07 15.60
C SER A 831 -8.63 12.30 16.96
N ALA A 832 -8.84 13.56 17.33
CA ALA A 832 -9.63 13.95 18.49
C ALA A 832 -10.88 14.68 18.02
N VAL A 833 -12.05 14.14 18.34
CA VAL A 833 -13.35 14.62 17.88
C VAL A 833 -14.20 15.06 19.06
N ARG A 834 -14.66 16.30 19.05
CA ARG A 834 -15.64 16.79 20.02
C ARG A 834 -16.98 16.09 19.83
N ILE A 835 -17.48 15.44 20.88
CA ILE A 835 -18.80 14.79 20.88
C ILE A 835 -19.87 15.72 21.43
N ASP A 836 -19.58 16.40 22.54
CA ASP A 836 -20.41 17.46 23.11
C ASP A 836 -19.54 18.51 23.83
N LYS A 837 -20.13 19.26 24.76
CA LYS A 837 -19.41 20.29 25.54
C LYS A 837 -18.34 19.71 26.48
N ASN A 838 -18.53 18.50 26.99
CA ASN A 838 -17.72 17.88 28.05
C ASN A 838 -16.99 16.61 27.59
N HIS A 839 -17.30 16.10 26.40
CA HIS A 839 -16.77 14.82 25.89
C HIS A 839 -16.00 14.98 24.59
N VAL A 840 -14.82 14.35 24.55
CA VAL A 840 -13.98 14.22 23.36
C VAL A 840 -13.71 12.75 23.08
N ARG A 841 -13.94 12.30 21.86
CA ARG A 841 -13.60 10.96 21.38
C ARG A 841 -12.23 10.99 20.73
N VAL A 842 -11.29 10.23 21.28
CA VAL A 842 -9.99 9.98 20.67
C VAL A 842 -10.09 8.68 19.87
N ILE A 843 -9.91 8.79 18.56
CA ILE A 843 -9.90 7.66 17.63
C ILE A 843 -8.45 7.30 17.35
N LEU A 844 -8.07 6.05 17.61
CA LEU A 844 -6.71 5.54 17.46
C LEU A 844 -6.71 4.38 16.47
N VAL A 845 -5.73 4.34 15.57
CA VAL A 845 -5.64 3.36 14.49
C VAL A 845 -4.19 2.90 14.34
N ASP A 846 -3.98 1.59 14.16
CA ASP A 846 -2.66 1.05 13.80
C ASP A 846 -2.21 1.67 12.45
N PRO A 847 -1.07 2.39 12.39
CA PRO A 847 -0.62 3.05 11.16
C PRO A 847 -0.01 2.09 10.12
N GLY A 848 0.36 0.86 10.50
CA GLY A 848 1.11 -0.04 9.61
C GLY A 848 0.23 -0.66 8.52
N TYR A 849 0.25 -0.13 7.29
CA TYR A 849 -0.69 -0.55 6.24
C TYR A 849 -0.58 -2.05 5.94
N ILE A 850 0.62 -2.52 5.54
CA ILE A 850 1.01 -3.94 5.40
C ILE A 850 2.16 -4.31 6.35
N GLU A 851 2.25 -3.59 7.48
CA GLU A 851 3.15 -3.89 8.61
C GLU A 851 2.35 -3.76 9.92
N PRO A 852 1.20 -4.45 10.05
CA PRO A 852 0.37 -4.35 11.25
C PRO A 852 1.17 -4.84 12.46
N LYS A 853 1.06 -4.12 13.56
CA LYS A 853 1.65 -4.55 14.84
C LYS A 853 0.94 -3.85 15.99
N ASP A 854 1.01 -4.50 17.14
CA ASP A 854 0.59 -3.92 18.39
C ASP A 854 1.32 -2.60 18.65
N ARG A 855 0.56 -1.55 18.96
CA ARG A 855 1.09 -0.20 19.19
C ARG A 855 0.89 0.19 20.65
N GLU A 856 1.99 0.43 21.34
CA GLU A 856 1.97 1.16 22.60
C GLU A 856 1.66 2.64 22.31
N VAL A 857 0.64 3.17 22.96
CA VAL A 857 0.12 4.52 22.70
C VAL A 857 0.09 5.34 23.98
N THR A 858 0.67 6.54 23.90
CA THR A 858 0.58 7.54 24.96
C THR A 858 -0.31 8.69 24.49
N ILE A 859 -1.37 8.97 25.25
CA ILE A 859 -2.21 10.17 25.10
C ILE A 859 -1.81 11.16 26.20
N THR A 860 -1.50 12.40 25.82
CA THR A 860 -1.12 13.49 26.74
C THR A 860 -2.14 14.61 26.63
N PHE A 861 -2.55 15.17 27.78
CA PHE A 861 -3.50 16.28 27.86
C PHE A 861 -2.78 17.60 28.11
N ASN A 862 -3.00 18.58 27.23
CA ASN A 862 -2.56 19.96 27.44
C ASN A 862 -3.73 20.76 28.02
N GLY A 863 -3.51 21.40 29.17
CA GLY A 863 -4.53 22.19 29.85
C GLY A 863 -5.41 21.36 30.80
N ASN A 864 -6.72 21.37 30.58
CA ASN A 864 -7.69 20.76 31.49
C ASN A 864 -7.44 19.26 31.67
N GLN A 865 -7.49 18.81 32.92
CA GLN A 865 -7.33 17.40 33.25
C GLN A 865 -8.66 16.67 33.12
N PRO A 866 -8.71 15.54 32.42
CA PRO A 866 -9.94 14.76 32.31
C PRO A 866 -10.28 14.07 33.62
N LYS A 867 -11.59 13.93 33.88
CA LYS A 867 -12.14 13.21 35.03
C LYS A 867 -12.18 11.71 34.79
N LYS A 868 -12.50 11.31 33.54
CA LYS A 868 -12.75 9.92 33.18
C LYS A 868 -12.34 9.67 31.73
N ALA A 869 -11.88 8.45 31.47
CA ALA A 869 -11.62 7.93 30.14
C ALA A 869 -12.20 6.52 30.03
N VAL A 870 -12.89 6.22 28.93
CA VAL A 870 -13.51 4.91 28.68
C VAL A 870 -13.25 4.49 27.23
N ASP A 871 -12.73 3.28 27.05
CA ASP A 871 -12.79 2.62 25.75
C ASP A 871 -14.25 2.20 25.50
N ILE A 872 -14.88 2.85 24.53
CA ILE A 872 -16.33 2.74 24.34
C ILE A 872 -16.76 1.42 23.72
N LEU A 873 -15.86 0.74 23.00
CA LEU A 873 -16.16 -0.53 22.34
C LEU A 873 -15.99 -1.69 23.33
N SER A 874 -14.91 -1.68 24.11
CA SER A 874 -14.69 -2.69 25.16
C SER A 874 -15.43 -2.39 26.47
N LYS A 875 -15.97 -1.17 26.62
CA LYS A 875 -16.62 -0.63 27.83
C LYS A 875 -15.68 -0.54 29.05
N GLN A 876 -14.38 -0.66 28.84
CA GLN A 876 -13.38 -0.64 29.91
C GLN A 876 -12.98 0.79 30.29
N GLN A 877 -12.87 1.06 31.58
CA GLN A 877 -12.33 2.33 32.06
C GLN A 877 -10.82 2.36 31.84
N VAL A 878 -10.32 3.44 31.25
CA VAL A 878 -8.90 3.64 30.97
C VAL A 878 -8.30 4.52 32.07
N LYS A 879 -7.18 4.07 32.65
CA LYS A 879 -6.55 4.76 33.76
C LYS A 879 -5.86 6.04 33.28
N ILE A 880 -6.21 7.17 33.92
CA ILE A 880 -5.52 8.45 33.77
C ILE A 880 -4.49 8.56 34.90
N SER A 881 -3.23 8.87 34.57
CA SER A 881 -2.16 9.03 35.56
C SER A 881 -1.20 10.13 35.11
N ASN A 882 -0.96 11.10 35.99
CA ASN A 882 -0.09 12.25 35.73
C ASN A 882 -0.41 12.97 34.41
N GLY A 883 -1.70 13.19 34.13
CA GLY A 883 -2.18 13.85 32.91
C GLY A 883 -1.89 13.09 31.62
N LYS A 884 -1.75 11.76 31.71
CA LYS A 884 -1.53 10.87 30.58
C LYS A 884 -2.40 9.63 30.66
N ILE A 885 -2.64 9.04 29.49
CA ILE A 885 -3.16 7.68 29.33
C ILE A 885 -2.10 6.86 28.62
N GLN A 886 -1.86 5.65 29.12
CA GLN A 886 -1.11 4.60 28.42
C GLN A 886 -2.12 3.54 28.00
N THR A 887 -2.16 3.23 26.71
CA THR A 887 -3.07 2.23 26.13
C THR A 887 -2.37 1.50 24.99
N LYS A 888 -3.04 0.50 24.44
CA LYS A 888 -2.54 -0.32 23.35
C LYS A 888 -3.57 -0.37 22.22
N VAL A 889 -3.13 -0.11 20.99
CA VAL A 889 -3.92 -0.40 19.78
C VAL A 889 -3.44 -1.73 19.23
N LEU A 890 -4.36 -2.67 19.07
CA LEU A 890 -4.04 -4.01 18.60
C LEU A 890 -3.69 -4.02 17.12
N ALA A 891 -2.78 -4.92 16.72
CA ALA A 891 -2.32 -5.10 15.35
C ALA A 891 -3.50 -5.18 14.36
N GLY A 892 -3.44 -4.36 13.31
CA GLY A 892 -4.44 -4.32 12.25
C GLY A 892 -5.84 -3.83 12.68
N SER A 893 -5.98 -3.27 13.89
CA SER A 893 -7.25 -2.83 14.46
C SER A 893 -7.24 -1.34 14.83
N LEU A 894 -8.18 -0.93 15.68
CA LEU A 894 -8.43 0.44 16.10
C LEU A 894 -8.99 0.48 17.54
N GLN A 895 -9.01 1.67 18.14
CA GLN A 895 -9.53 1.91 19.48
C GLN A 895 -10.26 3.26 19.54
N PHE A 896 -11.34 3.34 20.31
CA PHE A 896 -12.12 4.56 20.51
C PHE A 896 -12.22 4.86 22.00
N ILE A 897 -11.64 5.97 22.45
CA ILE A 897 -11.62 6.37 23.86
C ILE A 897 -12.39 7.68 24.03
N ASP A 898 -13.46 7.67 24.81
CA ASP A 898 -14.17 8.88 25.20
C ASP A 898 -13.57 9.44 26.49
N ILE A 899 -13.21 10.71 26.43
CA ILE A 899 -12.61 11.51 27.50
C ILE A 899 -13.66 12.50 28.01
N GLU A 900 -13.91 12.49 29.31
CA GLU A 900 -14.86 13.36 30.00
C GLU A 900 -14.09 14.42 30.82
N TYR A 901 -14.48 15.69 30.69
CA TYR A 901 -13.85 16.85 31.36
C TYR A 901 -14.66 17.43 32.53
#